data_AF-A0A928W213-F1
#
_entry.id   AF-A0A928W213-F1
#
_cell.length_a   1.000
_cell.length_b   1.000
_cell.length_c   1.000
_cell.angle_alpha   90.00
_cell.angle_beta   90.00
_cell.angle_gamma   90.00
#
_symmetry.space_group_name_H-M   'P 1'
#
loop_
_entity.id
_entity.type
_entity.pdbx_description
1 polymer ?
#
loop_
_entity_poly.entity_id
_entity_poly.type
_entity_poly.pdbx_seq_one_letter_code
_entity_poly.pdbx_strand_id
1 'polypeptide(L)'
;MTSIEQIIQQAVNPFDAISSRYGNFWTDRQDPTLTVNSINQEAIDKIESFLDLVAKDHQTRTLLLLGDSGSGKSYLLGRLKQRLNPKAFFVYIGHCGDSNYIIRHLLRQMVDSLVQVPDGEEESQLLLWLQGLSAFKSRSAMKKLLGERNLFIRNFNSTYPVGMYNPNEFFGVLYDLTNPELSSIAYQWLKGDELDEESLKALRVKKSIDSEYTAQKIIENFGRIADKNRPIVLCFDQLDRVNISAIFSINTNFHNESIKNFLVIISLIPDIAKQNSNRIPLSDKARITDRVILKPINLDRAEELWRIRLHPLHSQATPKPKSPIYPLTRQQLETEYPGGKTNIRDAITLGKTLIQKYKLGDRVAPENPIAEFKLVWTKEFQKQQKTIDKIGQLSSFDLIQVLEEALETIPVQNLETSVLPSKTQSRYSLSYQDTKKQETIGILWSENANMRSFYSLIKDCQKAIEKSICNKLYLIRSTTVGKAKNKGYKLYKQIFVNSPHRHITPHLDSLHYLATYSSLLKASRVGELVVGSKVPDMIELQTLVRQSKVLQKCNILQDLGLVAITRTTTQQKANKTAKSSVSNDVKEYMLDLVKTQQMLGLIQLIDTARQQIDTSSLSDADIHKLVENLTQEHPIQIIGMKSKPESLCVCWTPK
;
A
#
# COMPACT_ATOMS: atom_id res chain seq x y z
N MET A 1 -34.91 -25.00 5.76
CA MET A 1 -34.42 -24.33 4.54
C MET A 1 -34.28 -22.86 4.86
N THR A 2 -33.13 -22.25 4.58
CA THR A 2 -32.88 -20.84 4.92
C THR A 2 -33.40 -19.96 3.79
N SER A 3 -34.26 -19.00 4.11
CA SER A 3 -34.81 -18.07 3.12
C SER A 3 -33.76 -17.03 2.70
N ILE A 4 -33.94 -16.43 1.53
CA ILE A 4 -33.01 -15.41 1.03
C ILE A 4 -33.02 -14.15 1.92
N GLU A 5 -34.19 -13.80 2.46
CA GLU A 5 -34.38 -12.70 3.41
C GLU A 5 -33.49 -12.90 4.65
N GLN A 6 -33.52 -14.10 5.23
CA GLN A 6 -32.70 -14.46 6.40
C GLN A 6 -31.20 -14.39 6.08
N ILE A 7 -30.78 -14.90 4.92
CA ILE A 7 -29.38 -14.87 4.50
C ILE A 7 -28.89 -13.42 4.33
N ILE A 8 -29.66 -12.57 3.66
CA ILE A 8 -29.29 -11.15 3.46
C ILE A 8 -29.20 -10.43 4.81
N GLN A 9 -30.15 -10.66 5.72
CA GLN A 9 -30.13 -10.08 7.06
C GLN A 9 -28.90 -10.51 7.88
N GLN A 10 -28.46 -11.75 7.73
CA GLN A 10 -27.34 -12.32 8.48
C GLN A 10 -25.96 -12.05 7.87
N ALA A 11 -25.87 -11.82 6.56
CA ALA A 11 -24.60 -11.64 5.88
C ALA A 11 -24.00 -10.24 6.08
N VAL A 12 -22.68 -10.09 5.93
CA VAL A 12 -22.07 -8.76 5.73
C VAL A 12 -22.59 -8.18 4.41
N ASN A 13 -22.82 -6.87 4.34
CA ASN A 13 -23.26 -6.21 3.12
C ASN A 13 -22.27 -6.50 1.96
N PRO A 14 -22.71 -7.12 0.85
CA PRO A 14 -21.82 -7.54 -0.23
C PRO A 14 -21.22 -6.36 -1.02
N PHE A 15 -21.71 -5.14 -0.79
CA PHE A 15 -21.24 -3.89 -1.39
C PHE A 15 -20.37 -3.06 -0.45
N ASP A 16 -19.96 -3.59 0.71
CA ASP A 16 -19.21 -2.79 1.67
C ASP A 16 -17.86 -2.29 1.09
N ALA A 17 -17.47 -1.07 1.46
CA ALA A 17 -16.25 -0.43 0.99
C ALA A 17 -15.00 -1.22 1.41
N ILE A 18 -15.08 -1.88 2.57
CA ILE A 18 -14.04 -2.77 3.09
C ILE A 18 -13.73 -3.88 2.08
N SER A 19 -14.70 -4.44 1.36
CA SER A 19 -14.47 -5.51 0.38
C SER A 19 -14.04 -5.01 -1.00
N SER A 20 -14.01 -3.69 -1.24
CA SER A 20 -14.04 -3.13 -2.60
C SER A 20 -12.90 -2.17 -2.94
N ARG A 21 -11.92 -1.98 -2.05
CA ARG A 21 -10.76 -1.10 -2.32
C ARG A 21 -9.73 -1.82 -3.17
N TYR A 22 -9.49 -1.29 -4.37
CA TYR A 22 -8.45 -1.73 -5.30
C TYR A 22 -7.45 -0.60 -5.46
N GLY A 23 -6.19 -0.83 -5.09
CA GLY A 23 -5.07 0.09 -5.29
C GLY A 23 -3.92 -0.62 -5.99
N ASN A 24 -2.79 -0.78 -5.31
CA ASN A 24 -1.64 -1.51 -5.85
C ASN A 24 -2.01 -2.98 -6.06
N PHE A 25 -2.12 -3.41 -7.32
CA PHE A 25 -2.56 -4.76 -7.72
C PHE A 25 -1.65 -5.91 -7.25
N TRP A 26 -0.44 -5.63 -6.75
CA TRP A 26 0.39 -6.64 -6.09
C TRP A 26 -0.05 -6.90 -4.66
N THR A 27 -0.52 -5.86 -3.96
CA THR A 27 -0.94 -5.94 -2.55
C THR A 27 -2.45 -6.09 -2.39
N ASP A 28 -3.23 -5.51 -3.31
CA ASP A 28 -4.69 -5.49 -3.30
C ASP A 28 -5.18 -6.56 -4.30
N ARG A 29 -5.35 -7.79 -3.80
CA ARG A 29 -5.84 -8.90 -4.63
C ARG A 29 -7.30 -8.68 -5.01
N GLN A 30 -7.58 -8.67 -6.31
CA GLN A 30 -8.93 -8.69 -6.84
C GLN A 30 -9.48 -10.11 -6.76
N ASP A 31 -10.69 -10.26 -6.23
CA ASP A 31 -11.40 -11.54 -6.26
C ASP A 31 -11.89 -11.81 -7.70
N PRO A 32 -11.36 -12.84 -8.38
CA PRO A 32 -11.79 -13.16 -9.74
C PRO A 32 -13.29 -13.49 -9.82
N THR A 33 -13.88 -14.01 -8.74
CA THR A 33 -15.31 -14.34 -8.68
C THR A 33 -16.22 -13.10 -8.69
N LEU A 34 -15.67 -11.94 -8.29
CA LEU A 34 -16.38 -10.66 -8.27
C LEU A 34 -16.11 -9.80 -9.53
N THR A 35 -15.45 -10.37 -10.54
CA THR A 35 -15.04 -9.66 -11.75
C THR A 35 -16.15 -9.66 -12.80
N VAL A 36 -16.55 -8.47 -13.25
CA VAL A 36 -17.43 -8.29 -14.41
C VAL A 36 -16.59 -8.12 -15.67
N ASN A 37 -16.55 -9.14 -16.54
CA ASN A 37 -15.67 -9.13 -17.70
C ASN A 37 -15.99 -8.03 -18.72
N SER A 38 -17.27 -7.70 -18.88
CA SER A 38 -17.77 -6.70 -19.83
C SER A 38 -17.35 -5.26 -19.49
N ILE A 39 -17.01 -4.98 -18.23
CA ILE A 39 -16.61 -3.64 -17.77
C ILE A 39 -15.18 -3.33 -18.25
N ASN A 40 -15.03 -2.19 -18.93
CA ASN A 40 -13.76 -1.71 -19.50
C ASN A 40 -13.09 -2.67 -20.50
N GLN A 41 -13.84 -3.62 -21.08
CA GLN A 41 -13.29 -4.63 -21.99
C GLN A 41 -12.63 -4.01 -23.24
N GLU A 42 -13.28 -3.00 -23.85
CA GLU A 42 -12.71 -2.22 -24.96
C GLU A 42 -11.32 -1.63 -24.63
N ALA A 43 -11.16 -1.13 -23.39
CA ALA A 43 -9.90 -0.55 -22.94
C ALA A 43 -8.82 -1.63 -22.74
N ILE A 44 -9.19 -2.80 -22.21
CA ILE A 44 -8.29 -3.95 -22.07
C ILE A 44 -7.81 -4.42 -23.43
N ASP A 45 -8.72 -4.62 -24.39
CA ASP A 45 -8.38 -5.11 -25.72
C ASP A 45 -7.49 -4.11 -26.48
N LYS A 46 -7.76 -2.81 -26.33
CA LYS A 46 -6.90 -1.75 -26.88
C LYS A 46 -5.49 -1.81 -26.28
N ILE A 47 -5.36 -1.92 -24.95
CA ILE A 47 -4.05 -1.98 -24.28
C ILE A 47 -3.29 -3.26 -24.66
N GLU A 48 -3.98 -4.40 -24.74
CA GLU A 48 -3.37 -5.66 -25.19
C GLU A 48 -2.85 -5.55 -26.64
N SER A 49 -3.60 -4.92 -27.55
CA SER A 49 -3.12 -4.72 -28.92
C SER A 49 -1.82 -3.91 -28.99
N PHE A 50 -1.67 -2.90 -28.12
CA PHE A 50 -0.42 -2.16 -28.02
C PHE A 50 0.71 -2.98 -27.40
N LEU A 51 0.42 -3.83 -26.42
CA LEU A 51 1.39 -4.75 -25.86
C LEU A 51 1.91 -5.73 -26.92
N ASP A 52 1.02 -6.27 -27.74
CA ASP A 52 1.38 -7.17 -28.85
C ASP A 52 2.25 -6.44 -29.88
N LEU A 53 2.01 -5.14 -30.14
CA LEU A 53 2.89 -4.32 -30.99
C LEU A 53 4.27 -4.13 -30.36
N VAL A 54 4.35 -3.83 -29.06
CA VAL A 54 5.62 -3.72 -28.32
C VAL A 54 6.39 -5.04 -28.38
N ALA A 55 5.71 -6.17 -28.17
CA ALA A 55 6.34 -7.49 -28.25
C ALA A 55 6.86 -7.82 -29.66
N LYS A 56 6.24 -7.27 -30.70
CA LYS A 56 6.60 -7.51 -32.11
C LYS A 56 7.80 -6.69 -32.59
N ASP A 57 7.84 -5.40 -32.27
CA ASP A 57 8.86 -4.49 -32.80
C ASP A 57 9.82 -3.94 -31.74
N HIS A 58 9.62 -4.31 -30.48
CA HIS A 58 10.39 -3.89 -29.32
C HIS A 58 10.43 -2.37 -29.11
N GLN A 59 9.57 -1.60 -29.77
CA GLN A 59 9.49 -0.16 -29.57
C GLN A 59 8.67 0.16 -28.32
N THR A 60 9.25 0.98 -27.46
CA THR A 60 8.56 1.47 -26.26
C THR A 60 7.38 2.34 -26.65
N ARG A 61 6.23 2.12 -26.00
CA ARG A 61 4.99 2.85 -26.25
C ARG A 61 4.42 3.37 -24.95
N THR A 62 3.76 4.53 -25.01
CA THR A 62 3.14 5.18 -23.85
C THR A 62 1.66 5.40 -24.10
N LEU A 63 0.82 4.87 -23.21
CA LEU A 63 -0.61 5.03 -23.20
C LEU A 63 -1.04 5.94 -22.06
N LEU A 64 -1.87 6.93 -22.36
CA LEU A 64 -2.51 7.76 -21.36
C LEU A 64 -3.88 7.16 -21.02
N LEU A 65 -4.01 6.58 -19.82
CA LEU A 65 -5.25 6.03 -19.30
C LEU A 65 -6.03 7.14 -18.57
N LEU A 66 -7.17 7.54 -19.14
CA LEU A 66 -7.99 8.63 -18.63
C LEU A 66 -9.30 8.10 -18.08
N GLY A 67 -9.63 8.44 -16.85
CA GLY A 67 -10.92 8.10 -16.26
C GLY A 67 -11.18 8.83 -14.96
N ASP A 68 -12.44 9.20 -14.72
CA ASP A 68 -12.85 9.90 -13.52
C ASP A 68 -12.58 9.06 -12.25
N SER A 69 -12.60 9.69 -11.09
CA SER A 69 -12.55 8.96 -9.83
C SER A 69 -13.72 7.97 -9.76
N GLY A 70 -13.46 6.71 -9.41
CA GLY A 70 -14.50 5.65 -9.38
C GLY A 70 -14.82 4.97 -10.72
N SER A 71 -14.19 5.38 -11.83
CA SER A 71 -14.34 4.71 -13.15
C SER A 71 -13.71 3.31 -13.25
N GLY A 72 -12.92 2.91 -12.25
CA GLY A 72 -12.26 1.60 -12.20
C GLY A 72 -10.90 1.54 -12.88
N LYS A 73 -10.09 2.60 -12.78
CA LYS A 73 -8.69 2.59 -13.27
C LYS A 73 -7.86 1.49 -12.61
N SER A 74 -7.77 1.48 -11.27
CA SER A 74 -7.04 0.44 -10.53
C SER A 74 -7.70 -0.94 -10.68
N TYR A 75 -9.02 -0.99 -10.86
CA TYR A 75 -9.74 -2.22 -11.21
C TYR A 75 -9.26 -2.78 -12.57
N LEU A 76 -9.20 -1.95 -13.61
CA LEU A 76 -8.68 -2.31 -14.93
C LEU A 76 -7.19 -2.71 -14.89
N LEU A 77 -6.35 -2.00 -14.12
CA LEU A 77 -4.93 -2.35 -13.99
C LEU A 77 -4.73 -3.76 -13.40
N GLY A 78 -5.50 -4.13 -12.37
CA GLY A 78 -5.44 -5.50 -11.83
C GLY A 78 -5.92 -6.57 -12.82
N ARG A 79 -6.99 -6.28 -13.60
CA ARG A 79 -7.43 -7.18 -14.68
C ARG A 79 -6.39 -7.32 -15.80
N LEU A 80 -5.72 -6.23 -16.19
CA LEU A 80 -4.62 -6.27 -17.15
C LEU A 80 -3.49 -7.16 -16.64
N LYS A 81 -3.07 -6.97 -15.38
CA LYS A 81 -2.04 -7.81 -14.76
C LYS A 81 -2.41 -9.29 -14.82
N GLN A 82 -3.64 -9.64 -14.43
CA GLN A 82 -4.12 -11.03 -14.46
C GLN A 82 -4.13 -11.61 -15.87
N ARG A 83 -4.66 -10.88 -16.87
CA ARG A 83 -4.79 -11.35 -18.25
C ARG A 83 -3.44 -11.41 -18.98
N LEU A 84 -2.54 -10.47 -18.71
CA LEU A 84 -1.35 -10.23 -19.54
C LEU A 84 -0.02 -10.61 -18.87
N ASN A 85 -0.01 -10.99 -17.59
CA ASN A 85 1.21 -11.53 -16.92
C ASN A 85 1.90 -12.68 -17.70
N PRO A 86 1.17 -13.59 -18.36
CA PRO A 86 1.82 -14.61 -19.20
C PRO A 86 2.60 -14.03 -20.39
N LYS A 87 2.21 -12.82 -20.86
CA LYS A 87 2.80 -12.14 -22.01
C LYS A 87 3.82 -11.06 -21.63
N ALA A 88 3.77 -10.52 -20.41
CA ALA A 88 4.59 -9.38 -19.98
C ALA A 88 4.78 -9.34 -18.46
N PHE A 89 5.81 -8.63 -18.00
CA PHE A 89 6.03 -8.39 -16.57
C PHE A 89 5.44 -7.06 -16.14
N PHE A 90 4.75 -7.03 -15.00
CA PHE A 90 4.02 -5.87 -14.53
C PHE A 90 4.74 -5.17 -13.39
N VAL A 91 4.80 -3.84 -13.50
CA VAL A 91 5.36 -2.96 -12.49
C VAL A 91 4.30 -1.94 -12.09
N TYR A 92 3.95 -1.91 -10.80
CA TYR A 92 3.06 -0.88 -10.25
C TYR A 92 3.92 0.27 -9.72
N ILE A 93 3.62 1.50 -10.12
CA ILE A 93 4.29 2.71 -9.66
C ILE A 93 3.23 3.60 -9.03
N GLY A 94 3.27 3.67 -7.70
CA GLY A 94 2.36 4.53 -6.94
C GLY A 94 2.84 5.97 -6.81
N HIS A 95 2.22 6.68 -5.88
CA HIS A 95 2.52 8.08 -5.58
C HIS A 95 3.98 8.28 -5.10
N CYS A 96 4.68 9.26 -5.70
CA CYS A 96 6.01 9.72 -5.28
C CYS A 96 5.92 11.08 -4.57
N GLY A 97 6.38 11.15 -3.30
CA GLY A 97 6.28 12.34 -2.45
C GLY A 97 7.34 13.42 -2.72
N ASP A 98 8.54 13.04 -3.18
CA ASP A 98 9.65 13.98 -3.45
C ASP A 98 10.04 13.97 -4.93
N SER A 99 9.92 15.12 -5.60
CA SER A 99 10.31 15.28 -7.00
C SER A 99 11.81 15.12 -7.25
N ASN A 100 12.66 15.28 -6.24
CA ASN A 100 14.11 15.21 -6.38
C ASN A 100 14.65 13.77 -6.37
N TYR A 101 13.82 12.78 -6.05
CA TYR A 101 14.23 11.36 -5.96
C TYR A 101 13.31 10.42 -6.75
N ILE A 102 12.66 10.95 -7.78
CA ILE A 102 11.63 10.26 -8.52
C ILE A 102 12.17 9.03 -9.27
N ILE A 103 13.42 9.07 -9.75
CA ILE A 103 14.07 7.94 -10.41
C ILE A 103 14.45 6.85 -9.41
N ARG A 104 14.97 7.22 -8.23
CA ARG A 104 15.22 6.23 -7.17
C ARG A 104 13.92 5.60 -6.68
N HIS A 105 12.84 6.38 -6.56
CA HIS A 105 11.51 5.85 -6.26
C HIS A 105 11.01 4.89 -7.34
N LEU A 106 11.19 5.25 -8.62
CA LEU A 106 10.85 4.39 -9.74
C LEU A 106 11.64 3.06 -9.72
N LEU A 107 12.97 3.11 -9.53
CA LEU A 107 13.80 1.91 -9.41
C LEU A 107 13.30 1.02 -8.28
N ARG A 108 13.01 1.63 -7.12
CA ARG A 108 12.47 0.96 -5.96
C ARG A 108 11.17 0.22 -6.26
N GLN A 109 10.17 0.90 -6.84
CA GLN A 109 8.87 0.31 -7.19
C GLN A 109 8.99 -0.76 -8.29
N MET A 110 9.93 -0.56 -9.23
CA MET A 110 10.25 -1.54 -10.26
C MET A 110 10.78 -2.84 -9.66
N VAL A 111 11.78 -2.75 -8.77
CA VAL A 111 12.34 -3.93 -8.10
C VAL A 111 11.30 -4.58 -7.19
N ASP A 112 10.56 -3.79 -6.39
CA ASP A 112 9.48 -4.29 -5.51
C ASP A 112 8.40 -5.07 -6.27
N SER A 113 8.10 -4.66 -7.50
CA SER A 113 7.16 -5.36 -8.38
C SER A 113 7.79 -6.58 -9.05
N LEU A 114 9.03 -6.47 -9.54
CA LEU A 114 9.69 -7.57 -10.25
C LEU A 114 10.01 -8.76 -9.32
N VAL A 115 10.15 -8.56 -8.01
CA VAL A 115 10.31 -9.67 -7.06
C VAL A 115 8.99 -10.35 -6.67
N GLN A 116 7.84 -9.83 -7.11
CA GLN A 116 6.55 -10.48 -6.87
C GLN A 116 6.40 -11.74 -7.71
N VAL A 117 5.67 -12.72 -7.16
CA VAL A 117 5.32 -13.97 -7.83
C VAL A 117 3.98 -13.78 -8.56
N PRO A 118 3.92 -13.93 -9.89
CA PRO A 118 2.66 -13.92 -10.64
C PRO A 118 1.70 -15.03 -10.22
N ASP A 119 0.40 -14.81 -10.40
CA ASP A 119 -0.60 -15.84 -10.10
C ASP A 119 -0.38 -17.07 -10.98
N GLY A 120 -0.30 -18.25 -10.36
CA GLY A 120 -0.06 -19.52 -11.05
C GLY A 120 1.41 -19.88 -11.30
N GLU A 121 2.35 -19.01 -10.91
CA GLU A 121 3.79 -19.26 -11.01
C GLU A 121 4.39 -19.59 -9.63
N GLU A 122 5.54 -20.29 -9.63
CA GLU A 122 6.30 -20.59 -8.41
C GLU A 122 7.43 -19.58 -8.15
N GLU A 123 7.85 -18.87 -9.19
CA GLU A 123 9.00 -17.96 -9.16
C GLU A 123 8.59 -16.50 -9.40
N SER A 124 9.43 -15.57 -8.94
CA SER A 124 9.21 -14.15 -9.16
C SER A 124 9.33 -13.76 -10.63
N GLN A 125 8.69 -12.64 -11.01
CA GLN A 125 8.81 -12.08 -12.36
C GLN A 125 10.28 -11.91 -12.79
N LEU A 126 11.12 -11.45 -11.87
CA LEU A 126 12.55 -11.26 -12.10
C LEU A 126 13.26 -12.58 -12.39
N LEU A 127 12.95 -13.64 -11.64
CA LEU A 127 13.52 -14.96 -11.89
C LEU A 127 13.03 -15.53 -13.22
N LEU A 128 11.71 -15.54 -13.46
CA LEU A 128 11.10 -15.96 -14.73
C LEU A 128 11.71 -15.23 -15.93
N TRP A 129 11.95 -13.93 -15.76
CA TRP A 129 12.60 -13.12 -16.77
C TRP A 129 14.06 -13.54 -16.99
N LEU A 130 14.84 -13.77 -15.94
CA LEU A 130 16.20 -14.30 -16.05
C LEU A 130 16.20 -15.66 -16.77
N GLN A 131 15.27 -16.57 -16.45
CA GLN A 131 15.18 -17.88 -17.11
C GLN A 131 14.88 -17.77 -18.63
N GLY A 132 14.10 -16.77 -19.03
CA GLY A 132 13.75 -16.55 -20.43
C GLY A 132 14.89 -15.96 -21.28
N LEU A 133 16.02 -15.54 -20.68
CA LEU A 133 17.16 -15.01 -21.42
C LEU A 133 17.89 -16.14 -22.16
N SER A 134 18.29 -15.88 -23.41
CA SER A 134 18.87 -16.87 -24.33
C SER A 134 20.10 -17.64 -23.82
N ALA A 135 20.78 -17.15 -22.76
CA ALA A 135 21.83 -17.85 -22.04
C ALA A 135 21.36 -19.13 -21.32
N PHE A 136 20.04 -19.33 -21.19
CA PHE A 136 19.41 -20.40 -20.40
C PHE A 136 18.64 -21.45 -21.20
N LYS A 137 18.90 -21.58 -22.52
CA LYS A 137 18.18 -22.50 -23.43
C LYS A 137 18.20 -24.00 -23.05
N SER A 138 18.89 -24.44 -22.00
CA SER A 138 18.73 -25.79 -21.43
C SER A 138 18.77 -25.81 -19.89
N ARG A 139 17.92 -26.65 -19.26
CA ARG A 139 17.88 -26.86 -17.79
C ARG A 139 19.24 -27.28 -17.20
N SER A 140 20.04 -28.03 -17.96
CA SER A 140 21.39 -28.43 -17.55
C SER A 140 22.39 -27.26 -17.58
N ALA A 141 22.29 -26.36 -18.57
CA ALA A 141 23.11 -25.15 -18.62
C ALA A 141 22.71 -24.19 -17.50
N MET A 142 21.42 -24.09 -17.17
CA MET A 142 20.93 -23.26 -16.06
C MET A 142 21.50 -23.70 -14.71
N LYS A 143 21.45 -25.01 -14.37
CA LYS A 143 22.05 -25.53 -13.14
C LYS A 143 23.57 -25.30 -13.06
N LYS A 144 24.27 -25.43 -14.19
CA LYS A 144 25.72 -25.18 -14.26
C LYS A 144 26.07 -23.69 -14.16
N LEU A 145 25.28 -22.82 -14.79
CA LEU A 145 25.47 -21.37 -14.77
C LEU A 145 25.16 -20.74 -13.42
N LEU A 146 24.12 -21.22 -12.74
CA LEU A 146 23.74 -20.82 -11.39
C LEU A 146 24.68 -21.40 -10.31
N GLY A 147 25.58 -22.32 -10.67
CA GLY A 147 26.62 -22.83 -9.78
C GLY A 147 27.92 -22.02 -9.79
N GLU A 148 28.15 -21.21 -10.84
CA GLU A 148 29.39 -20.46 -11.03
C GLU A 148 29.14 -18.99 -11.39
N ARG A 149 29.15 -18.12 -10.37
CA ARG A 149 28.94 -16.65 -10.51
C ARG A 149 29.76 -16.00 -11.64
N ASN A 150 31.04 -16.37 -11.78
CA ASN A 150 31.91 -15.78 -12.79
C ASN A 150 31.52 -16.21 -14.20
N LEU A 151 31.05 -17.45 -14.36
CA LEU A 151 30.54 -17.97 -15.64
C LEU A 151 29.24 -17.25 -16.01
N PHE A 152 28.34 -17.04 -15.03
CA PHE A 152 27.13 -16.23 -15.20
C PHE A 152 27.46 -14.83 -15.73
N ILE A 153 28.32 -14.09 -15.01
CA ILE A 153 28.69 -12.72 -15.39
C ILE A 153 29.33 -12.68 -16.78
N ARG A 154 30.25 -13.60 -17.07
CA ARG A 154 30.93 -13.66 -18.37
C ARG A 154 29.95 -13.89 -19.51
N ASN A 155 29.02 -14.82 -19.36
CA ASN A 155 28.03 -15.14 -20.41
C ASN A 155 27.07 -13.97 -20.66
N PHE A 156 26.65 -13.28 -19.61
CA PHE A 156 25.81 -12.09 -19.74
C PHE A 156 26.56 -10.91 -20.36
N ASN A 157 27.81 -10.65 -19.95
CA ASN A 157 28.64 -9.64 -20.59
C ASN A 157 28.88 -9.92 -22.08
N SER A 158 29.06 -11.18 -22.48
CA SER A 158 29.20 -11.52 -23.91
C SER A 158 27.91 -11.33 -24.70
N THR A 159 26.75 -11.49 -24.06
CA THR A 159 25.44 -11.30 -24.70
C THR A 159 25.09 -9.80 -24.83
N TYR A 160 25.54 -8.98 -23.87
CA TYR A 160 25.26 -7.55 -23.79
C TYR A 160 26.56 -6.72 -23.70
N PRO A 161 27.38 -6.67 -24.77
CA PRO A 161 28.74 -6.14 -24.71
C PRO A 161 28.84 -4.60 -24.63
N VAL A 162 27.77 -3.85 -24.94
CA VAL A 162 27.84 -2.38 -25.06
C VAL A 162 26.72 -1.68 -24.27
N GLY A 163 27.09 -0.59 -23.60
CA GLY A 163 26.17 0.40 -23.01
C GLY A 163 25.54 0.01 -21.67
N MET A 164 25.91 -1.13 -21.09
CA MET A 164 25.53 -1.49 -19.72
C MET A 164 26.39 -0.74 -18.70
N TYR A 165 25.76 -0.20 -17.66
CA TYR A 165 26.44 0.45 -16.55
C TYR A 165 26.87 -0.59 -15.49
N ASN A 166 28.15 -0.59 -15.09
CA ASN A 166 28.73 -1.54 -14.14
C ASN A 166 28.23 -2.99 -14.30
N PRO A 167 28.35 -3.60 -15.49
CA PRO A 167 27.66 -4.85 -15.79
C PRO A 167 28.10 -6.01 -14.90
N ASN A 168 29.36 -6.05 -14.46
CA ASN A 168 29.86 -7.06 -13.52
C ASN A 168 29.17 -7.00 -12.15
N GLU A 169 28.92 -5.80 -11.63
CA GLU A 169 28.21 -5.61 -10.35
C GLU A 169 26.73 -5.95 -10.55
N PHE A 170 26.10 -5.42 -11.59
CA PHE A 170 24.69 -5.65 -11.89
C PHE A 170 24.37 -7.14 -12.07
N PHE A 171 25.07 -7.83 -12.98
CA PHE A 171 24.86 -9.27 -13.20
C PHE A 171 25.30 -10.11 -12.00
N GLY A 172 26.33 -9.67 -11.27
CA GLY A 172 26.74 -10.30 -10.03
C GLY A 172 25.63 -10.29 -8.99
N VAL A 173 24.97 -9.14 -8.79
CA VAL A 173 23.85 -9.02 -7.85
C VAL A 173 22.62 -9.79 -8.33
N LEU A 174 22.33 -9.81 -9.63
CA LEU A 174 21.25 -10.65 -10.17
C LEU A 174 21.51 -12.15 -9.95
N TYR A 175 22.76 -12.60 -10.04
CA TYR A 175 23.14 -13.95 -9.65
C TYR A 175 22.96 -14.17 -8.14
N ASP A 176 23.45 -13.23 -7.32
CA ASP A 176 23.40 -13.33 -5.86
C ASP A 176 21.94 -13.33 -5.34
N LEU A 177 20.98 -12.79 -6.11
CA LEU A 177 19.54 -12.89 -5.84
C LEU A 177 19.01 -14.33 -5.86
N THR A 178 19.63 -15.22 -6.65
CA THR A 178 19.26 -16.64 -6.74
C THR A 178 19.85 -17.48 -5.59
N ASN A 179 20.75 -16.90 -4.78
CA ASN A 179 21.33 -17.54 -3.63
C ASN A 179 20.50 -17.23 -2.38
N PRO A 180 19.93 -18.23 -1.67
CA PRO A 180 19.16 -18.00 -0.46
C PRO A 180 19.87 -17.14 0.59
N GLU A 181 21.18 -17.32 0.78
CA GLU A 181 21.98 -16.59 1.78
C GLU A 181 22.18 -15.11 1.43
N LEU A 182 22.25 -14.78 0.14
CA LEU A 182 22.55 -13.42 -0.34
C LEU A 182 21.31 -12.69 -0.88
N SER A 183 20.23 -13.42 -1.14
CA SER A 183 19.00 -12.92 -1.78
C SER A 183 18.46 -11.66 -1.13
N SER A 184 18.39 -11.62 0.21
CA SER A 184 17.87 -10.47 0.95
C SER A 184 18.72 -9.21 0.73
N ILE A 185 20.05 -9.32 0.77
CA ILE A 185 20.93 -8.15 0.60
C ILE A 185 21.07 -7.76 -0.88
N ALA A 186 21.00 -8.73 -1.80
CA ALA A 186 20.96 -8.49 -3.24
C ALA A 186 19.72 -7.69 -3.64
N TYR A 187 18.56 -8.08 -3.12
CA TYR A 187 17.30 -7.35 -3.28
C TYR A 187 17.39 -5.91 -2.76
N GLN A 188 17.91 -5.71 -1.54
CA GLN A 188 18.11 -4.37 -0.95
C GLN A 188 19.01 -3.50 -1.83
N TRP A 189 20.11 -4.06 -2.37
CA TRP A 189 20.98 -3.32 -3.28
C TRP A 189 20.26 -2.92 -4.57
N LEU A 190 19.54 -3.85 -5.21
CA LEU A 190 18.81 -3.59 -6.46
C LEU A 190 17.75 -2.50 -6.29
N LYS A 191 17.03 -2.53 -5.16
CA LYS A 191 16.02 -1.54 -4.77
C LYS A 191 16.62 -0.15 -4.49
N GLY A 192 17.93 -0.08 -4.25
CA GLY A 192 18.68 1.14 -3.98
C GLY A 192 18.74 1.53 -2.50
N ASP A 193 18.66 0.54 -1.60
CA ASP A 193 18.86 0.72 -0.17
C ASP A 193 20.34 0.93 0.18
N GLU A 194 20.61 1.59 1.30
CA GLU A 194 21.98 1.83 1.75
C GLU A 194 22.49 0.64 2.59
N LEU A 195 23.45 -0.10 2.03
CA LEU A 195 24.06 -1.26 2.68
C LEU A 195 25.29 -0.91 3.54
N ASP A 196 25.59 -1.76 4.53
CA ASP A 196 26.83 -1.72 5.30
C ASP A 196 28.04 -2.31 4.53
N GLU A 197 29.24 -2.09 5.06
CA GLU A 197 30.50 -2.51 4.41
C GLU A 197 30.62 -4.04 4.30
N GLU A 198 30.03 -4.81 5.22
CA GLU A 198 30.07 -6.28 5.20
C GLU A 198 29.18 -6.82 4.07
N SER A 199 27.98 -6.27 3.93
CA SER A 199 27.00 -6.60 2.90
C SER A 199 27.49 -6.22 1.50
N LEU A 200 28.09 -5.03 1.35
CA LEU A 200 28.72 -4.61 0.08
C LEU A 200 29.85 -5.57 -0.32
N LYS A 201 30.66 -6.01 0.65
CA LYS A 201 31.75 -6.97 0.42
C LYS A 201 31.19 -8.36 0.07
N ALA A 202 30.12 -8.80 0.72
CA ALA A 202 29.47 -10.08 0.43
C ALA A 202 28.92 -10.12 -1.01
N LEU A 203 28.28 -9.05 -1.46
CA LEU A 203 27.79 -8.88 -2.84
C LEU A 203 28.89 -8.53 -3.85
N ARG A 204 30.11 -8.24 -3.39
CA ARG A 204 31.27 -7.84 -4.21
C ARG A 204 30.97 -6.60 -5.05
N VAL A 205 30.24 -5.65 -4.49
CA VAL A 205 29.92 -4.35 -5.09
C VAL A 205 30.67 -3.24 -4.36
N LYS A 206 31.05 -2.18 -5.09
CA LYS A 206 31.85 -1.09 -4.51
C LYS A 206 31.05 -0.16 -3.61
N LYS A 207 29.80 0.12 -3.97
CA LYS A 207 28.92 1.06 -3.26
C LYS A 207 27.44 0.76 -3.49
N SER A 208 26.61 1.36 -2.65
CA SER A 208 25.14 1.38 -2.80
C SER A 208 24.70 2.37 -3.89
N ILE A 209 23.45 2.25 -4.34
CA ILE A 209 22.84 3.17 -5.32
C ILE A 209 22.41 4.47 -4.60
N ASP A 210 23.23 5.51 -4.69
CA ASP A 210 23.13 6.72 -3.88
C ASP A 210 22.68 7.97 -4.65
N SER A 211 22.46 7.88 -5.96
CA SER A 211 22.07 9.02 -6.81
C SER A 211 21.00 8.68 -7.84
N GLU A 212 20.23 9.69 -8.27
CA GLU A 212 19.26 9.59 -9.38
C GLU A 212 19.92 9.08 -10.66
N TYR A 213 21.14 9.57 -10.96
CA TYR A 213 21.91 9.11 -12.11
C TYR A 213 22.22 7.60 -12.03
N THR A 214 22.71 7.12 -10.89
CA THR A 214 23.02 5.69 -10.74
C THR A 214 21.75 4.85 -10.84
N ALA A 215 20.66 5.30 -10.21
CA ALA A 215 19.37 4.62 -10.30
C ALA A 215 18.84 4.56 -11.74
N GLN A 216 18.95 5.67 -12.50
CA GLN A 216 18.60 5.72 -13.91
C GLN A 216 19.41 4.69 -14.71
N LYS A 217 20.73 4.63 -14.48
CA LYS A 217 21.61 3.68 -15.17
C LYS A 217 21.28 2.21 -14.84
N ILE A 218 20.81 1.92 -13.63
CA ILE A 218 20.32 0.58 -13.28
C ILE A 218 18.98 0.27 -13.97
N ILE A 219 18.05 1.23 -14.05
CA ILE A 219 16.81 1.06 -14.82
C ILE A 219 17.10 0.84 -16.31
N GLU A 220 18.05 1.59 -16.88
CA GLU A 220 18.54 1.39 -18.24
C GLU A 220 19.10 -0.02 -18.44
N ASN A 221 19.85 -0.56 -17.46
CA ASN A 221 20.31 -1.94 -17.49
C ASN A 221 19.13 -2.91 -17.61
N PHE A 222 18.11 -2.77 -16.74
CA PHE A 222 16.89 -3.59 -16.83
C PHE A 222 16.25 -3.48 -18.23
N GLY A 223 16.20 -2.28 -18.80
CA GLY A 223 15.62 -2.09 -20.12
C GLY A 223 16.41 -2.73 -21.26
N ARG A 224 17.74 -2.74 -21.17
CA ARG A 224 18.61 -3.39 -22.17
C ARG A 224 18.47 -4.91 -22.17
N ILE A 225 18.33 -5.51 -20.99
CA ILE A 225 18.12 -6.96 -20.91
C ILE A 225 16.66 -7.35 -21.21
N ALA A 226 15.69 -6.43 -21.09
CA ALA A 226 14.30 -6.66 -21.46
C ALA A 226 14.10 -6.86 -22.96
N ASP A 227 14.93 -6.25 -23.82
CA ASP A 227 14.87 -6.36 -25.29
C ASP A 227 14.81 -7.81 -25.80
N LYS A 228 15.37 -8.78 -25.06
CA LYS A 228 15.48 -10.19 -25.48
C LYS A 228 14.43 -11.11 -24.87
N ASN A 229 13.41 -10.57 -24.18
CA ASN A 229 12.38 -11.36 -23.51
C ASN A 229 11.00 -10.69 -23.62
N ARG A 230 10.07 -11.05 -22.73
CA ARG A 230 8.74 -10.45 -22.61
C ARG A 230 8.83 -8.95 -22.29
N PRO A 231 7.91 -8.12 -22.81
CA PRO A 231 7.85 -6.70 -22.47
C PRO A 231 7.66 -6.45 -20.97
N ILE A 232 8.04 -5.26 -20.52
CA ILE A 232 7.73 -4.77 -19.17
C ILE A 232 6.63 -3.70 -19.27
N VAL A 233 5.54 -3.88 -18.53
CA VAL A 233 4.44 -2.92 -18.41
C VAL A 233 4.64 -2.07 -17.16
N LEU A 234 4.84 -0.76 -17.33
CA LEU A 234 4.94 0.20 -16.23
C LEU A 234 3.60 0.89 -16.03
N CYS A 235 2.93 0.62 -14.91
CA CYS A 235 1.64 1.21 -14.57
C CYS A 235 1.83 2.31 -13.54
N PHE A 236 1.88 3.56 -13.99
CA PHE A 236 1.82 4.71 -13.09
C PHE A 236 0.36 4.98 -12.72
N ASP A 237 0.03 4.84 -11.43
CA ASP A 237 -1.30 5.07 -10.89
C ASP A 237 -1.28 6.11 -9.76
N GLN A 238 -2.44 6.70 -9.47
CA GLN A 238 -2.60 7.66 -8.36
C GLN A 238 -1.68 8.92 -8.46
N LEU A 239 -1.46 9.43 -9.68
CA LEU A 239 -0.55 10.54 -9.95
C LEU A 239 -1.15 11.95 -9.75
N ASP A 240 -2.42 12.03 -9.35
CA ASP A 240 -3.27 13.21 -9.46
C ASP A 240 -2.78 14.47 -8.69
N ARG A 241 -1.85 14.32 -7.75
CA ARG A 241 -1.20 15.45 -7.03
C ARG A 241 0.33 15.41 -7.02
N VAL A 242 0.95 14.54 -7.82
CA VAL A 242 2.41 14.49 -8.01
C VAL A 242 2.82 15.60 -9.00
N ASN A 243 4.10 15.98 -9.02
CA ASN A 243 4.65 16.74 -10.13
C ASN A 243 4.55 15.92 -11.44
N ILE A 244 3.43 16.06 -12.14
CA ILE A 244 3.14 15.35 -13.39
C ILE A 244 4.25 15.59 -14.43
N SER A 245 4.84 16.79 -14.47
CA SER A 245 5.93 17.11 -15.39
C SER A 245 7.15 16.20 -15.18
N ALA A 246 7.47 15.86 -13.92
CA ALA A 246 8.56 14.93 -13.61
C ALA A 246 8.27 13.51 -14.16
N ILE A 247 7.04 13.02 -14.04
CA ILE A 247 6.64 11.72 -14.60
C ILE A 247 6.76 11.71 -16.13
N PHE A 248 6.33 12.79 -16.79
CA PHE A 248 6.45 12.92 -18.24
C PHE A 248 7.91 13.05 -18.71
N SER A 249 8.76 13.70 -17.91
CA SER A 249 10.20 13.75 -18.17
C SER A 249 10.85 12.37 -18.09
N ILE A 250 10.45 11.54 -17.11
CA ILE A 250 10.87 10.13 -17.03
C ILE A 250 10.43 9.36 -18.26
N ASN A 251 9.19 9.54 -18.68
CA ASN A 251 8.67 8.91 -19.89
C ASN A 251 9.55 9.29 -21.10
N THR A 252 9.88 10.56 -21.26
CA THR A 252 10.79 11.01 -22.32
C THR A 252 12.17 10.35 -22.25
N ASN A 253 12.73 10.15 -21.06
CA ASN A 253 13.99 9.42 -20.89
C ASN A 253 13.88 7.96 -21.35
N PHE A 254 12.77 7.27 -21.07
CA PHE A 254 12.54 5.91 -21.60
C PHE A 254 12.55 5.88 -23.12
N HIS A 255 11.98 6.89 -23.78
CA HIS A 255 11.96 6.99 -25.24
C HIS A 255 13.32 7.40 -25.84
N ASN A 256 14.09 8.26 -25.16
CA ASN A 256 15.33 8.83 -25.69
C ASN A 256 16.57 7.94 -25.44
N GLU A 257 16.66 7.28 -24.29
CA GLU A 257 17.81 6.42 -23.91
C GLU A 257 17.79 5.06 -24.61
N SER A 258 16.96 4.89 -25.65
CA SER A 258 16.77 3.63 -26.39
C SER A 258 16.39 2.45 -25.51
N ILE A 259 15.69 2.70 -24.40
CA ILE A 259 15.07 1.64 -23.60
C ILE A 259 13.93 1.05 -24.43
N LYS A 260 14.08 -0.24 -24.75
CA LYS A 260 13.19 -0.98 -25.66
C LYS A 260 12.32 -1.96 -24.88
N ASN A 261 11.22 -2.36 -25.49
CA ASN A 261 10.34 -3.41 -24.98
C ASN A 261 9.54 -3.01 -23.73
N PHE A 262 9.12 -1.74 -23.62
CA PHE A 262 8.26 -1.25 -22.54
C PHE A 262 6.90 -0.81 -23.03
N LEU A 263 5.87 -1.11 -22.26
CA LEU A 263 4.56 -0.45 -22.36
C LEU A 263 4.35 0.41 -21.11
N VAL A 264 4.35 1.72 -21.30
CA VAL A 264 4.12 2.68 -20.21
C VAL A 264 2.65 3.06 -20.18
N ILE A 265 1.98 2.87 -19.06
CA ILE A 265 0.60 3.29 -18.82
C ILE A 265 0.61 4.38 -17.76
N ILE A 266 0.17 5.58 -18.13
CA ILE A 266 0.06 6.72 -17.22
C ILE A 266 -1.43 6.95 -16.94
N SER A 267 -1.87 6.65 -15.72
CA SER A 267 -3.25 6.80 -15.25
C SER A 267 -3.47 8.20 -14.68
N LEU A 268 -4.46 8.94 -15.20
CA LEU A 268 -4.82 10.29 -14.75
C LEU A 268 -6.33 10.52 -14.75
N ILE A 269 -6.80 11.42 -13.89
CA ILE A 269 -8.14 12.02 -14.03
C ILE A 269 -8.13 13.00 -15.22
N PRO A 270 -9.17 13.01 -16.09
CA PRO A 270 -9.23 13.86 -17.28
C PRO A 270 -9.00 15.36 -16.99
N ASP A 271 -9.62 15.90 -15.95
CA ASP A 271 -9.48 17.30 -15.58
C ASP A 271 -8.05 17.66 -15.18
N ILE A 272 -7.36 16.76 -14.47
CA ILE A 272 -5.98 16.94 -14.03
C ILE A 272 -5.04 16.90 -15.23
N ALA A 273 -5.26 15.97 -16.16
CA ALA A 273 -4.53 15.92 -17.43
C ALA A 273 -4.74 17.21 -18.25
N LYS A 274 -5.96 17.76 -18.26
CA LYS A 274 -6.28 19.02 -18.97
C LYS A 274 -5.59 20.22 -18.31
N GLN A 275 -5.70 20.37 -16.99
CA GLN A 275 -5.10 21.46 -16.23
C GLN A 275 -3.57 21.48 -16.34
N ASN A 276 -2.93 20.31 -16.40
CA ASN A 276 -1.47 20.21 -16.48
C ASN A 276 -0.96 20.11 -17.91
N SER A 277 -1.84 20.03 -18.90
CA SER A 277 -1.44 19.91 -20.30
C SER A 277 -0.47 21.02 -20.72
N ASN A 278 -0.70 22.28 -20.32
CA ASN A 278 0.18 23.39 -20.67
C ASN A 278 1.55 23.36 -19.96
N ARG A 279 1.68 22.61 -18.87
CA ARG A 279 2.92 22.47 -18.10
C ARG A 279 3.81 21.31 -18.58
N ILE A 280 3.25 20.40 -19.37
CA ILE A 280 3.98 19.27 -19.94
C ILE A 280 4.65 19.75 -21.24
N PRO A 281 5.98 19.65 -21.36
CA PRO A 281 6.71 19.97 -22.58
C PRO A 281 6.14 19.28 -23.82
N LEU A 282 6.19 19.95 -24.98
CA LEU A 282 5.72 19.37 -26.25
C LEU A 282 6.47 18.09 -26.62
N SER A 283 7.77 18.02 -26.30
CA SER A 283 8.59 16.81 -26.47
C SER A 283 7.99 15.61 -25.77
N ASP A 284 7.46 15.80 -24.56
CA ASP A 284 6.95 14.73 -23.73
C ASP A 284 5.56 14.31 -24.18
N LYS A 285 4.74 15.27 -24.62
CA LYS A 285 3.43 14.98 -25.24
C LYS A 285 3.57 14.17 -26.51
N ALA A 286 4.59 14.47 -27.33
CA ALA A 286 4.86 13.75 -28.57
C ALA A 286 5.23 12.26 -28.35
N ARG A 287 5.60 11.88 -27.12
CA ARG A 287 5.87 10.48 -26.75
C ARG A 287 4.63 9.70 -26.32
N ILE A 288 3.47 10.35 -26.18
CA ILE A 288 2.20 9.67 -25.93
C ILE A 288 1.75 9.01 -27.23
N THR A 289 1.74 7.69 -27.27
CA THR A 289 1.33 6.89 -28.43
C THR A 289 -0.17 6.98 -28.66
N ASP A 290 -0.97 6.81 -27.60
CA ASP A 290 -2.43 6.84 -27.69
C ASP A 290 -3.06 7.14 -26.32
N ARG A 291 -4.37 7.43 -26.32
CA ARG A 291 -5.21 7.63 -25.14
C ARG A 291 -6.23 6.51 -25.03
N VAL A 292 -6.40 6.01 -23.82
CA VAL A 292 -7.42 5.01 -23.45
C VAL A 292 -8.37 5.68 -22.48
N ILE A 293 -9.61 5.90 -22.88
CA ILE A 293 -10.61 6.61 -22.08
C ILE A 293 -11.58 5.61 -21.47
N LEU A 294 -11.67 5.60 -20.14
CA LEU A 294 -12.67 4.82 -19.41
C LEU A 294 -13.99 5.57 -19.42
N LYS A 295 -15.00 4.93 -20.01
CA LYS A 295 -16.35 5.46 -20.12
C LYS A 295 -17.18 5.04 -18.89
N PRO A 296 -18.18 5.84 -18.49
CA PRO A 296 -19.22 5.38 -17.58
C PRO A 296 -19.86 4.07 -18.09
N ILE A 297 -20.28 3.22 -17.16
CA ILE A 297 -21.00 1.98 -17.46
C ILE A 297 -22.48 2.28 -17.67
N ASN A 298 -23.13 1.51 -18.55
CA ASN A 298 -24.59 1.53 -18.66
C ASN A 298 -25.24 0.78 -17.49
N LEU A 299 -26.55 0.93 -17.34
CA LEU A 299 -27.28 0.28 -16.24
C LEU A 299 -27.23 -1.26 -16.31
N ASP A 300 -27.11 -1.86 -17.49
CA ASP A 300 -26.99 -3.34 -17.62
C ASP A 300 -25.71 -3.86 -16.98
N ARG A 301 -24.58 -3.17 -17.18
CA ARG A 301 -23.32 -3.49 -16.52
C ARG A 301 -23.36 -3.19 -15.02
N ALA A 302 -24.09 -2.16 -14.59
CA ALA A 302 -24.31 -1.88 -13.18
C ALA A 302 -25.14 -2.97 -12.49
N GLU A 303 -26.17 -3.46 -13.17
CA GLU A 303 -26.98 -4.59 -12.73
C GLU A 303 -26.17 -5.89 -12.67
N GLU A 304 -25.31 -6.13 -13.67
CA GLU A 304 -24.40 -7.27 -13.66
C GLU A 304 -23.43 -7.24 -12.47
N LEU A 305 -22.93 -6.05 -12.12
CA LEU A 305 -22.10 -5.83 -10.94
C LEU A 305 -22.85 -6.17 -9.64
N TRP A 306 -24.13 -5.78 -9.54
CA TRP A 306 -24.99 -6.16 -8.42
C TRP A 306 -25.22 -7.66 -8.35
N ARG A 307 -25.55 -8.27 -9.49
CA ARG A 307 -25.79 -9.72 -9.61
C ARG A 307 -24.60 -10.53 -9.12
N ILE A 308 -23.40 -10.22 -9.59
CA ILE A 308 -22.18 -10.95 -9.22
C ILE A 308 -21.90 -10.84 -7.71
N ARG A 309 -22.08 -9.66 -7.12
CA ARG A 309 -21.89 -9.46 -5.68
C ARG A 309 -22.95 -10.14 -4.82
N LEU A 310 -24.18 -10.26 -5.30
CA LEU A 310 -25.28 -10.93 -4.60
C LEU A 310 -25.28 -12.45 -4.81
N HIS A 311 -24.63 -12.94 -5.86
CA HIS A 311 -24.61 -14.36 -6.21
C HIS A 311 -24.17 -15.29 -5.07
N PRO A 312 -23.11 -14.98 -4.29
CA PRO A 312 -22.72 -15.82 -3.14
C PRO A 312 -23.86 -15.99 -2.13
N LEU A 313 -24.66 -14.95 -1.87
CA LEU A 313 -25.80 -15.00 -0.96
C LEU A 313 -26.95 -15.79 -1.58
N HIS A 314 -27.25 -15.55 -2.85
CA HIS A 314 -28.31 -16.28 -3.58
C HIS A 314 -28.00 -17.77 -3.70
N SER A 315 -26.73 -18.14 -3.82
CA SER A 315 -26.27 -19.53 -3.89
C SER A 315 -26.56 -20.34 -2.63
N GLN A 316 -26.75 -19.67 -1.49
CA GLN A 316 -27.08 -20.29 -0.20
C GLN A 316 -28.60 -20.47 0.02
N ALA A 317 -29.43 -19.68 -0.66
CA ALA A 317 -30.88 -19.68 -0.46
C ALA A 317 -31.58 -20.89 -1.08
N THR A 318 -32.62 -21.38 -0.37
CA THR A 318 -33.56 -22.39 -0.85
C THR A 318 -34.99 -22.02 -0.42
N PRO A 319 -35.92 -21.69 -1.35
CA PRO A 319 -35.74 -21.67 -2.81
C PRO A 319 -34.82 -20.52 -3.28
N LYS A 320 -34.34 -20.62 -4.53
CA LYS A 320 -33.59 -19.53 -5.16
C LYS A 320 -34.49 -18.29 -5.35
N PRO A 321 -33.96 -17.07 -5.19
CA PRO A 321 -34.72 -15.86 -5.47
C PRO A 321 -35.10 -15.81 -6.95
N LYS A 322 -36.29 -15.26 -7.24
CA LYS A 322 -36.78 -15.13 -8.62
C LYS A 322 -35.94 -14.15 -9.45
N SER A 323 -35.42 -13.11 -8.80
CA SER A 323 -34.56 -12.10 -9.43
C SER A 323 -33.09 -12.35 -9.08
N PRO A 324 -32.18 -12.27 -10.06
CA PRO A 324 -30.73 -12.44 -9.84
C PRO A 324 -30.09 -11.26 -9.10
N ILE A 325 -30.84 -10.18 -8.86
CA ILE A 325 -30.39 -9.01 -8.09
C ILE A 325 -31.24 -8.78 -6.83
N TYR A 326 -32.11 -9.71 -6.45
CA TYR A 326 -32.92 -9.59 -5.23
C TYR A 326 -32.04 -9.26 -4.00
N PRO A 327 -32.42 -8.29 -3.15
CA PRO A 327 -33.70 -7.59 -3.07
C PRO A 327 -33.73 -6.27 -3.88
N LEU A 328 -32.67 -6.00 -4.65
CA LEU A 328 -32.55 -4.81 -5.48
C LEU A 328 -33.39 -4.96 -6.75
N THR A 329 -33.70 -3.83 -7.39
CA THR A 329 -34.45 -3.78 -8.64
C THR A 329 -33.78 -2.87 -9.66
N ARG A 330 -33.99 -3.17 -10.94
CA ARG A 330 -33.54 -2.32 -12.04
C ARG A 330 -34.12 -0.90 -11.96
N GLN A 331 -35.37 -0.76 -11.51
CA GLN A 331 -36.02 0.54 -11.33
C GLN A 331 -35.25 1.45 -10.35
N GLN A 332 -34.58 0.89 -9.34
CA GLN A 332 -33.75 1.67 -8.41
C GLN A 332 -32.53 2.29 -9.12
N LEU A 333 -31.89 1.56 -10.05
CA LEU A 333 -30.82 2.10 -10.89
C LEU A 333 -31.34 3.19 -11.83
N GLU A 334 -32.51 2.99 -12.44
CA GLU A 334 -33.11 3.95 -13.36
C GLU A 334 -33.56 5.23 -12.66
N THR A 335 -34.03 5.11 -11.42
CA THR A 335 -34.43 6.26 -10.59
C THR A 335 -33.24 7.09 -10.15
N GLU A 336 -32.17 6.44 -9.69
CA GLU A 336 -30.95 7.14 -9.26
C GLU A 336 -30.17 7.73 -10.45
N TYR A 337 -30.16 7.01 -11.58
CA TYR A 337 -29.39 7.37 -12.77
C TYR A 337 -30.30 7.48 -14.00
N PRO A 338 -31.15 8.52 -14.08
CA PRO A 338 -32.11 8.69 -15.19
C PRO A 338 -31.43 8.88 -16.55
N GLY A 339 -30.14 9.28 -16.56
CA GLY A 339 -29.31 9.35 -17.76
C GLY A 339 -28.84 7.99 -18.31
N GLY A 340 -29.20 6.87 -17.66
CA GLY A 340 -28.90 5.51 -18.12
C GLY A 340 -27.43 5.09 -17.97
N LYS A 341 -26.62 5.89 -17.27
CA LYS A 341 -25.18 5.66 -17.07
C LYS A 341 -24.76 6.02 -15.66
N THR A 342 -23.77 5.30 -15.15
CA THR A 342 -23.16 5.53 -13.84
C THR A 342 -21.68 5.10 -13.88
N ASN A 343 -20.92 5.32 -12.82
CA ASN A 343 -19.60 4.71 -12.66
C ASN A 343 -19.66 3.49 -11.72
N ILE A 344 -18.57 2.73 -11.65
CA ILE A 344 -18.51 1.48 -10.90
C ILE A 344 -18.71 1.74 -9.40
N ARG A 345 -18.06 2.79 -8.87
CA ARG A 345 -18.14 3.13 -7.46
C ARG A 345 -19.56 3.50 -7.07
N ASP A 346 -20.21 4.38 -7.83
CA ASP A 346 -21.54 4.89 -7.52
C ASP A 346 -22.58 3.76 -7.53
N ALA A 347 -22.50 2.84 -8.50
CA ALA A 347 -23.32 1.64 -8.51
C ALA A 347 -23.14 0.78 -7.25
N ILE A 348 -21.89 0.57 -6.79
CA ILE A 348 -21.61 -0.18 -5.54
C ILE A 348 -22.15 0.57 -4.33
N THR A 349 -21.92 1.88 -4.25
CA THR A 349 -22.41 2.74 -3.15
C THR A 349 -23.93 2.69 -3.05
N LEU A 350 -24.65 2.77 -4.18
CA LEU A 350 -26.11 2.64 -4.20
C LEU A 350 -26.54 1.25 -3.71
N GLY A 351 -25.91 0.18 -4.21
CA GLY A 351 -26.17 -1.19 -3.76
C GLY A 351 -25.99 -1.37 -2.25
N LYS A 352 -24.93 -0.78 -1.68
CA LYS A 352 -24.69 -0.77 -0.23
C LYS A 352 -25.85 -0.13 0.53
N THR A 353 -26.25 1.08 0.14
CA THR A 353 -27.33 1.84 0.78
C THR A 353 -28.65 1.07 0.71
N LEU A 354 -28.97 0.48 -0.44
CA LEU A 354 -30.22 -0.26 -0.64
C LEU A 354 -30.27 -1.56 0.15
N ILE A 355 -29.18 -2.34 0.21
CA ILE A 355 -29.11 -3.54 1.06
C ILE A 355 -29.23 -3.15 2.54
N GLN A 356 -28.58 -2.06 2.95
CA GLN A 356 -28.66 -1.60 4.34
C GLN A 356 -30.09 -1.20 4.72
N LYS A 357 -30.80 -0.48 3.82
CA LYS A 357 -32.21 -0.15 3.99
C LYS A 357 -33.07 -1.41 4.06
N TYR A 358 -32.84 -2.38 3.18
CA TYR A 358 -33.57 -3.64 3.18
C TYR A 358 -33.42 -4.43 4.49
N LYS A 359 -32.21 -4.48 5.06
CA LYS A 359 -31.97 -5.12 6.37
C LYS A 359 -32.76 -4.49 7.51
N LEU A 360 -32.97 -3.18 7.45
CA LEU A 360 -33.57 -2.38 8.52
C LEU A 360 -35.08 -2.17 8.36
N GLY A 361 -35.63 -2.43 7.18
CA GLY A 361 -37.02 -2.10 6.84
C GLY A 361 -37.24 -0.58 6.88
N ASP A 362 -38.26 -0.14 7.63
CA ASP A 362 -38.61 1.28 7.77
C ASP A 362 -37.68 2.04 8.72
N ARG A 363 -36.74 1.37 9.38
CA ARG A 363 -35.80 2.01 10.31
C ARG A 363 -34.69 2.73 9.54
N VAL A 364 -34.40 3.97 9.93
CA VAL A 364 -33.25 4.72 9.42
C VAL A 364 -32.00 4.22 10.11
N ALA A 365 -30.99 3.81 9.34
CA ALA A 365 -29.68 3.46 9.88
C ALA A 365 -29.02 4.73 10.44
N PRO A 366 -28.61 4.77 11.72
CA PRO A 366 -27.75 5.85 12.17
C PRO A 366 -26.39 5.72 11.46
N GLU A 367 -25.98 6.74 10.71
CA GLU A 367 -24.63 6.80 10.17
C GLU A 367 -23.63 6.77 11.33
N ASN A 368 -22.63 5.89 11.24
CA ASN A 368 -21.53 5.88 12.20
C ASN A 368 -20.18 5.95 11.47
N PRO A 369 -19.79 7.15 10.98
CA PRO A 369 -18.57 7.33 10.21
C PRO A 369 -17.32 6.88 10.97
N ILE A 370 -17.34 6.94 12.31
CA ILE A 370 -16.23 6.48 13.16
C ILE A 370 -16.11 4.97 13.16
N ALA A 371 -17.22 4.24 13.33
CA ALA A 371 -17.20 2.78 13.25
C ALA A 371 -16.78 2.31 11.85
N GLU A 372 -17.33 2.92 10.79
CA GLU A 372 -16.94 2.63 9.41
C GLU A 372 -15.45 2.90 9.18
N PHE A 373 -14.95 4.04 9.66
CA PHE A 373 -13.54 4.39 9.56
C PHE A 373 -12.65 3.39 10.31
N LYS A 374 -13.02 2.97 11.53
CA LYS A 374 -12.24 2.00 12.30
C LYS A 374 -12.15 0.64 11.63
N LEU A 375 -13.20 0.19 10.93
CA LEU A 375 -13.14 -1.05 10.15
C LEU A 375 -12.20 -0.91 8.94
N VAL A 376 -12.26 0.22 8.21
CA VAL A 376 -11.33 0.53 7.13
C VAL A 376 -9.88 0.60 7.65
N TRP A 377 -9.68 1.27 8.78
CA TRP A 377 -8.38 1.34 9.48
C TRP A 377 -7.85 -0.03 9.82
N THR A 378 -8.66 -0.90 10.42
CA THR A 378 -8.25 -2.23 10.86
C THR A 378 -7.78 -3.09 9.69
N LYS A 379 -8.52 -3.06 8.57
CA LYS A 379 -8.13 -3.77 7.36
C LYS A 379 -6.82 -3.24 6.77
N GLU A 380 -6.68 -1.92 6.67
CA GLU A 380 -5.45 -1.31 6.16
C GLU A 380 -4.26 -1.60 7.08
N PHE A 381 -4.46 -1.56 8.39
CA PHE A 381 -3.43 -1.88 9.38
C PHE A 381 -2.91 -3.30 9.22
N GLN A 382 -3.79 -4.29 9.08
CA GLN A 382 -3.39 -5.68 8.83
C GLN A 382 -2.67 -5.85 7.49
N LYS A 383 -3.08 -5.11 6.45
CA LYS A 383 -2.35 -5.07 5.19
C LYS A 383 -0.92 -4.57 5.41
N GLN A 384 -0.74 -3.51 6.19
CA GLN A 384 0.60 -2.99 6.51
C GLN A 384 1.40 -3.98 7.36
N GLN A 385 0.80 -4.68 8.30
CA GLN A 385 1.46 -5.73 9.09
C GLN A 385 1.99 -6.89 8.22
N LYS A 386 1.24 -7.28 7.18
CA LYS A 386 1.65 -8.34 6.23
C LYS A 386 2.71 -7.85 5.25
N THR A 387 2.69 -6.57 4.90
CA THR A 387 3.59 -5.97 3.91
C THR A 387 4.93 -5.57 4.52
N ILE A 388 4.90 -5.07 5.77
CA ILE A 388 6.05 -4.52 6.46
C ILE A 388 6.45 -5.46 7.61
N ASP A 389 7.43 -6.31 7.40
CA ASP A 389 7.96 -7.23 8.42
C ASP A 389 9.20 -6.67 9.14
N LYS A 390 9.83 -5.62 8.60
CA LYS A 390 11.05 -5.01 9.12
C LYS A 390 11.05 -3.50 8.91
N ILE A 391 11.61 -2.77 9.86
CA ILE A 391 11.70 -1.29 9.81
C ILE A 391 12.48 -0.80 8.59
N GLY A 392 13.57 -1.50 8.24
CA GLY A 392 14.44 -1.16 7.11
C GLY A 392 13.82 -1.36 5.72
N GLN A 393 12.59 -1.89 5.61
CA GLN A 393 11.91 -1.99 4.30
C GLN A 393 11.49 -0.62 3.75
N LEU A 394 11.25 0.36 4.64
CA LEU A 394 11.05 1.75 4.27
C LEU A 394 12.40 2.47 4.28
N SER A 395 12.59 3.43 3.36
CA SER A 395 13.81 4.23 3.41
C SER A 395 13.76 5.17 4.61
N SER A 396 14.92 5.63 5.11
CA SER A 396 14.98 6.68 6.12
C SER A 396 14.17 7.94 5.76
N PHE A 397 14.03 8.23 4.46
CA PHE A 397 13.18 9.33 3.99
C PHE A 397 11.70 8.99 4.13
N ASP A 398 11.27 7.80 3.70
CA ASP A 398 9.88 7.38 3.87
C ASP A 398 9.48 7.31 5.35
N LEU A 399 10.41 6.88 6.22
CA LEU A 399 10.19 6.81 7.67
C LEU A 399 9.92 8.19 8.30
N ILE A 400 10.69 9.22 7.93
CA ILE A 400 10.44 10.57 8.43
C ILE A 400 9.15 11.15 7.81
N GLN A 401 8.86 10.84 6.54
CA GLN A 401 7.65 11.31 5.86
C GLN A 401 6.37 10.74 6.50
N VAL A 402 6.31 9.43 6.79
CA VAL A 402 5.12 8.85 7.42
C VAL A 402 4.91 9.38 8.84
N LEU A 403 5.99 9.78 9.52
CA LEU A 403 5.90 10.47 10.81
C LEU A 403 5.37 11.90 10.64
N GLU A 404 5.93 12.67 9.70
CA GLU A 404 5.48 14.03 9.36
C GLU A 404 3.97 14.05 9.07
N GLU A 405 3.49 13.17 8.20
CA GLU A 405 2.07 13.07 7.86
C GLU A 405 1.20 12.84 9.12
N ALA A 406 1.63 11.97 10.04
CA ALA A 406 0.94 11.77 11.31
C ALA A 406 0.98 13.02 12.21
N LEU A 407 2.11 13.74 12.24
CA LEU A 407 2.26 14.98 12.99
C LEU A 407 1.38 16.10 12.45
N GLU A 408 1.17 16.22 11.13
CA GLU A 408 0.21 17.17 10.55
C GLU A 408 -1.23 16.95 11.06
N THR A 409 -1.54 15.72 11.49
CA THR A 409 -2.86 15.32 11.96
C THR A 409 -3.04 15.57 13.45
N ILE A 410 -1.96 15.44 14.21
CA ILE A 410 -1.91 15.70 15.64
C ILE A 410 -1.71 17.22 15.82
N PRO A 411 -2.35 17.87 16.81
CA PRO A 411 -2.24 19.32 16.98
C PRO A 411 -0.87 19.75 17.54
N VAL A 412 0.17 19.70 16.71
CA VAL A 412 1.49 20.29 16.97
C VAL A 412 1.58 21.67 16.31
N GLN A 413 2.40 22.57 16.88
CA GLN A 413 2.62 23.92 16.32
C GLN A 413 3.94 23.96 15.56
N ASN A 414 4.01 24.80 14.51
CA ASN A 414 5.24 25.10 13.76
C ASN A 414 6.01 23.84 13.31
N LEU A 415 5.32 22.93 12.60
CA LEU A 415 5.95 21.76 12.00
C LEU A 415 6.82 22.21 10.82
N GLU A 416 8.13 22.00 10.93
CA GLU A 416 9.12 22.31 9.88
C GLU A 416 9.88 21.05 9.46
N THR A 417 10.12 20.89 8.17
CA THR A 417 10.95 19.81 7.63
C THR A 417 12.37 20.28 7.36
N SER A 418 13.31 19.35 7.21
CA SER A 418 14.68 19.66 6.79
C SER A 418 15.46 20.56 7.76
N VAL A 419 15.34 20.27 9.05
CA VAL A 419 15.82 21.14 10.15
C VAL A 419 17.34 21.06 10.38
N LEU A 420 17.99 19.94 10.04
CA LEU A 420 19.44 19.86 10.22
C LEU A 420 20.22 20.81 9.26
N PRO A 421 21.40 21.31 9.67
CA PRO A 421 22.20 22.25 8.87
C PRO A 421 22.71 21.74 7.52
N SER A 422 22.70 20.42 7.31
CA SER A 422 23.32 19.76 6.16
C SER A 422 22.27 19.37 5.14
N LYS A 423 22.46 19.77 3.87
CA LYS A 423 21.54 19.45 2.77
C LYS A 423 21.27 17.94 2.61
N THR A 424 22.22 17.08 2.98
CA THR A 424 22.07 15.62 2.80
C THR A 424 21.37 14.96 3.98
N GLN A 425 21.55 15.47 5.20
CA GLN A 425 20.98 14.87 6.42
C GLN A 425 19.68 15.55 6.85
N SER A 426 19.44 16.80 6.41
CA SER A 426 18.22 17.56 6.69
C SER A 426 16.96 16.78 6.31
N ARG A 427 16.97 16.09 5.16
CA ARG A 427 15.85 15.27 4.67
C ARG A 427 15.41 14.13 5.60
N TYR A 428 16.17 13.83 6.65
CA TYR A 428 15.83 12.81 7.67
C TYR A 428 15.37 13.43 8.98
N SER A 429 15.07 14.73 8.98
CA SER A 429 14.76 15.51 10.17
C SER A 429 13.57 16.43 9.97
N LEU A 430 12.82 16.62 11.06
CA LEU A 430 11.75 17.60 11.18
C LEU A 430 11.80 18.22 12.59
N SER A 431 11.08 19.30 12.82
CA SER A 431 10.88 19.90 14.13
C SER A 431 9.45 20.33 14.32
N TYR A 432 9.05 20.45 15.58
CA TYR A 432 7.79 21.06 15.97
C TYR A 432 7.96 21.76 17.32
N GLN A 433 7.04 22.67 17.63
CA GLN A 433 6.98 23.35 18.92
C GLN A 433 6.02 22.61 19.86
N ASP A 434 6.54 22.21 21.03
CA ASP A 434 5.72 21.64 22.11
C ASP A 434 4.85 22.74 22.71
N THR A 435 3.53 22.62 22.55
CA THR A 435 2.55 23.61 22.99
C THR A 435 2.50 23.77 24.52
N LYS A 436 2.89 22.74 25.27
CA LYS A 436 2.88 22.77 26.75
C LYS A 436 4.15 23.41 27.30
N LYS A 437 5.28 23.24 26.62
CA LYS A 437 6.59 23.64 27.13
C LYS A 437 7.20 24.85 26.42
N GLN A 438 6.63 25.28 25.30
CA GLN A 438 7.21 26.32 24.43
C GLN A 438 8.64 25.97 23.97
N GLU A 439 8.94 24.67 23.84
CA GLU A 439 10.25 24.17 23.42
C GLU A 439 10.18 23.69 21.96
N THR A 440 11.22 23.99 21.18
CA THR A 440 11.40 23.42 19.84
C THR A 440 12.01 22.02 19.97
N ILE A 441 11.25 21.03 19.52
CA ILE A 441 11.64 19.62 19.50
C ILE A 441 12.10 19.27 18.09
N GLY A 442 13.36 18.88 17.92
CA GLY A 442 13.87 18.27 16.71
C GLY A 442 13.73 16.75 16.75
N ILE A 443 13.28 16.14 15.65
CA ILE A 443 13.22 14.70 15.45
C ILE A 443 14.09 14.33 14.26
N LEU A 444 14.83 13.23 14.38
CA LEU A 444 15.54 12.60 13.29
C LEU A 444 15.17 11.13 13.23
N TRP A 445 14.96 10.60 12.02
CA TRP A 445 14.76 9.17 11.81
C TRP A 445 15.68 8.67 10.70
N SER A 446 16.63 7.81 11.05
CA SER A 446 17.52 7.19 10.06
C SER A 446 17.85 5.74 10.40
N GLU A 447 17.63 4.85 9.44
CA GLU A 447 17.94 3.43 9.48
C GLU A 447 19.08 3.05 8.52
N ASN A 448 19.83 4.03 8.02
CA ASN A 448 20.96 3.75 7.14
C ASN A 448 22.03 2.94 7.91
N ALA A 449 22.43 1.79 7.36
CA ALA A 449 23.37 0.87 8.02
C ALA A 449 24.83 1.35 7.95
N ASN A 450 25.14 2.22 6.99
CA ASN A 450 26.49 2.73 6.80
C ASN A 450 26.96 3.61 7.97
N MET A 451 28.05 3.20 8.64
CA MET A 451 28.58 3.90 9.80
C MET A 451 29.23 5.26 9.49
N ARG A 452 29.61 5.53 8.24
CA ARG A 452 30.09 6.87 7.82
C ARG A 452 28.92 7.82 7.71
N SER A 453 27.82 7.37 7.11
CA SER A 453 26.56 8.12 7.04
C SER A 453 26.03 8.41 8.45
N PHE A 454 26.05 7.42 9.35
CA PHE A 454 25.71 7.62 10.75
C PHE A 454 26.61 8.65 11.46
N TYR A 455 27.94 8.58 11.26
CA TYR A 455 28.85 9.59 11.83
C TYR A 455 28.52 11.00 11.32
N SER A 456 28.23 11.14 10.02
CA SER A 456 27.85 12.42 9.42
C SER A 456 26.56 12.98 10.03
N LEU A 457 25.53 12.12 10.17
CA LEU A 457 24.26 12.46 10.79
C LEU A 457 24.46 12.99 12.22
N ILE A 458 25.15 12.24 13.08
CA ILE A 458 25.37 12.63 14.48
C ILE A 458 26.23 13.90 14.58
N LYS A 459 27.18 14.11 13.66
CA LYS A 459 27.94 15.36 13.58
C LYS A 459 27.05 16.55 13.24
N ASP A 460 26.04 16.38 12.39
CA ASP A 460 25.08 17.44 12.09
C ASP A 460 24.12 17.69 13.25
N CYS A 461 23.75 16.66 14.03
CA CYS A 461 23.04 16.84 15.31
C CYS A 461 23.84 17.73 16.27
N GLN A 462 25.15 17.47 16.41
CA GLN A 462 26.02 18.30 17.25
C GLN A 462 25.98 19.77 16.84
N LYS A 463 26.13 20.05 15.53
CA LYS A 463 26.06 21.43 15.01
C LYS A 463 24.69 22.06 15.23
N ALA A 464 23.61 21.29 15.12
CA ALA A 464 22.26 21.80 15.36
C ALA A 464 22.07 22.23 16.81
N ILE A 465 22.65 21.49 17.76
CA ILE A 465 22.65 21.81 19.19
C ILE A 465 23.54 23.04 19.46
N GLU A 466 24.75 23.09 18.89
CA GLU A 466 25.67 24.23 19.02
C GLU A 466 25.08 25.55 18.48
N LYS A 467 24.22 25.46 17.47
CA LYS A 467 23.49 26.59 16.88
C LYS A 467 22.14 26.86 17.52
N SER A 468 21.77 26.12 18.57
CA SER A 468 20.48 26.24 19.26
C SER A 468 19.25 26.14 18.32
N ILE A 469 19.34 25.29 17.28
CA ILE A 469 18.24 25.09 16.33
C ILE A 469 17.02 24.45 17.03
N CYS A 470 17.26 23.62 18.05
CA CYS A 470 16.22 22.99 18.85
C CYS A 470 16.66 22.90 20.31
N ASN A 471 15.69 22.93 21.23
CA ASN A 471 15.93 22.76 22.66
C ASN A 471 16.18 21.29 23.01
N LYS A 472 15.49 20.39 22.32
CA LYS A 472 15.58 18.95 22.52
C LYS A 472 15.61 18.22 21.19
N LEU A 473 16.32 17.09 21.18
CA LEU A 473 16.53 16.29 19.98
C LEU A 473 16.16 14.84 20.27
N TYR A 474 15.34 14.24 19.41
CA TYR A 474 15.04 12.83 19.41
C TYR A 474 15.69 12.16 18.20
N LEU A 475 16.55 11.18 18.45
CA LEU A 475 17.00 10.24 17.43
C LEU A 475 16.09 9.02 17.47
N ILE A 476 15.44 8.70 16.36
CA ILE A 476 14.67 7.47 16.17
C ILE A 476 15.51 6.54 15.28
N ARG A 477 15.92 5.40 15.83
CA ARG A 477 16.77 4.43 15.13
C ARG A 477 16.76 3.06 15.79
N SER A 478 16.63 1.99 15.00
CA SER A 478 16.78 0.59 15.44
C SER A 478 18.13 -0.01 15.04
N THR A 479 18.68 0.44 13.91
CA THR A 479 19.98 -0.01 13.41
C THR A 479 21.12 0.36 14.37
N THR A 480 22.18 -0.46 14.41
CA THR A 480 23.33 -0.25 15.31
C THR A 480 23.89 1.17 15.25
N VAL A 481 24.28 1.70 16.42
CA VAL A 481 24.97 2.99 16.59
C VAL A 481 26.50 2.84 16.58
N GLY A 482 26.99 1.65 16.23
CA GLY A 482 28.42 1.32 16.18
C GLY A 482 29.00 0.83 17.51
N LYS A 483 30.33 0.68 17.55
CA LYS A 483 31.09 0.20 18.71
C LYS A 483 31.83 1.35 19.39
N ALA A 484 32.28 1.15 20.63
CA ALA A 484 32.99 2.16 21.44
C ALA A 484 34.20 2.83 20.74
N LYS A 485 34.85 2.11 19.82
CA LYS A 485 35.98 2.63 19.03
C LYS A 485 35.58 3.62 17.93
N ASN A 486 34.35 3.57 17.44
CA ASN A 486 33.88 4.40 16.33
C ASN A 486 33.69 5.86 16.77
N LYS A 487 34.15 6.82 15.97
CA LYS A 487 33.97 8.26 16.24
C LYS A 487 32.49 8.65 16.38
N GLY A 488 31.63 8.10 15.52
CA GLY A 488 30.16 8.31 15.59
C GLY A 488 29.54 7.83 16.89
N TYR A 489 29.97 6.67 17.40
CA TYR A 489 29.47 6.15 18.69
C TYR A 489 29.87 7.06 19.86
N LYS A 490 31.12 7.54 19.87
CA LYS A 490 31.61 8.45 20.93
C LYS A 490 30.77 9.74 20.97
N LEU A 491 30.52 10.34 19.81
CA LEU A 491 29.70 11.55 19.70
C LEU A 491 28.23 11.27 20.03
N TYR A 492 27.69 10.15 19.58
CA TYR A 492 26.34 9.70 19.94
C TYR A 492 26.17 9.61 21.46
N LYS A 493 27.14 9.00 22.17
CA LYS A 493 27.13 8.91 23.64
C LYS A 493 27.11 10.28 24.31
N GLN A 494 27.89 11.23 23.79
CA GLN A 494 27.93 12.60 24.32
C GLN A 494 26.59 13.31 24.15
N ILE A 495 25.89 13.08 23.04
CA ILE A 495 24.66 13.80 22.70
C ILE A 495 23.42 13.15 23.31
N PHE A 496 23.29 11.83 23.31
CA PHE A 496 22.02 11.13 23.58
C PHE A 496 22.00 10.25 24.84
N VAL A 497 23.12 10.12 25.55
CA VAL A 497 23.19 9.34 26.79
C VAL A 497 23.35 10.29 27.97
N ASN A 498 22.49 10.15 28.98
CA ASN A 498 22.44 11.01 30.17
C ASN A 498 22.32 12.51 29.84
N SER A 499 21.59 12.84 28.79
CA SER A 499 21.38 14.21 28.31
C SER A 499 19.87 14.50 28.17
N PRO A 500 19.46 15.76 27.93
CA PRO A 500 18.07 16.08 27.61
C PRO A 500 17.63 15.52 26.25
N HIS A 501 18.56 15.23 25.33
CA HIS A 501 18.27 14.58 24.05
C HIS A 501 18.11 13.07 24.24
N ARG A 502 17.27 12.43 23.43
CA ARG A 502 16.91 11.02 23.64
C ARG A 502 17.03 10.20 22.37
N HIS A 503 17.48 8.96 22.54
CA HIS A 503 17.37 7.93 21.52
C HIS A 503 16.12 7.08 21.78
N ILE A 504 15.25 6.96 20.78
CA ILE A 504 14.09 6.08 20.75
C ILE A 504 14.40 4.93 19.80
N THR A 505 14.25 3.70 20.28
CA THR A 505 14.28 2.52 19.42
C THR A 505 12.86 2.24 18.93
N PRO A 506 12.55 2.42 17.64
CA PRO A 506 11.21 2.20 17.12
C PRO A 506 10.78 0.73 17.27
N HIS A 507 9.53 0.52 17.69
CA HIS A 507 8.86 -0.79 17.56
C HIS A 507 8.26 -0.93 16.15
N LEU A 508 8.23 -2.15 15.62
CA LEU A 508 7.67 -2.40 14.29
C LEU A 508 6.19 -1.98 14.20
N ASP A 509 5.40 -2.22 15.25
CA ASP A 509 3.99 -1.80 15.28
C ASP A 509 3.81 -0.28 15.11
N SER A 510 4.72 0.55 15.65
CA SER A 510 4.67 2.00 15.44
C SER A 510 4.72 2.34 13.95
N LEU A 511 5.58 1.63 13.21
CA LEU A 511 5.69 1.81 11.77
C LEU A 511 4.41 1.36 11.05
N HIS A 512 3.77 0.27 11.49
CA HIS A 512 2.47 -0.13 10.95
C HIS A 512 1.40 0.94 11.15
N TYR A 513 1.32 1.57 12.33
CA TYR A 513 0.37 2.66 12.58
C TYR A 513 0.61 3.86 11.66
N LEU A 514 1.86 4.30 11.52
CA LEU A 514 2.23 5.44 10.68
C LEU A 514 2.01 5.13 9.19
N ALA A 515 2.43 3.95 8.72
CA ALA A 515 2.23 3.51 7.34
C ALA A 515 0.75 3.34 7.00
N THR A 516 -0.08 2.88 7.94
CA THR A 516 -1.53 2.78 7.78
C THR A 516 -2.14 4.14 7.52
N TYR A 517 -1.82 5.12 8.38
CA TYR A 517 -2.31 6.48 8.19
C TYR A 517 -1.83 7.07 6.86
N SER A 518 -0.53 6.94 6.54
CA SER A 518 0.03 7.41 5.27
C SER A 518 -0.69 6.82 4.05
N SER A 519 -0.98 5.52 4.06
CA SER A 519 -1.70 4.84 2.98
C SER A 519 -3.13 5.39 2.82
N LEU A 520 -3.85 5.59 3.92
CA LEU A 520 -5.21 6.16 3.89
C LEU A 520 -5.20 7.63 3.45
N LEU A 521 -4.22 8.41 3.90
CA LEU A 521 -4.04 9.82 3.51
C LEU A 521 -3.77 9.94 2.00
N LYS A 522 -2.89 9.09 1.46
CA LYS A 522 -2.63 9.02 0.01
C LYS A 522 -3.91 8.69 -0.76
N ALA A 523 -4.67 7.69 -0.32
CA ALA A 523 -5.94 7.30 -0.95
C ALA A 523 -7.01 8.41 -0.88
N SER A 524 -7.10 9.13 0.25
CA SER A 524 -8.01 10.27 0.39
C SER A 524 -7.63 11.42 -0.55
N ARG A 525 -6.33 11.74 -0.67
CA ARG A 525 -5.82 12.79 -1.55
C ARG A 525 -6.16 12.58 -3.03
N VAL A 526 -6.28 11.33 -3.47
CA VAL A 526 -6.67 10.95 -4.84
C VAL A 526 -8.15 10.55 -4.98
N GLY A 527 -8.95 10.71 -3.92
CA GLY A 527 -10.38 10.42 -3.93
C GLY A 527 -10.71 8.93 -4.10
N GLU A 528 -9.85 8.03 -3.63
CA GLU A 528 -10.05 6.58 -3.66
C GLU A 528 -10.40 5.99 -2.30
N LEU A 529 -10.17 6.73 -1.22
CA LEU A 529 -10.63 6.32 0.10
C LEU A 529 -12.15 6.40 0.16
N VAL A 530 -12.79 5.28 0.47
CA VAL A 530 -14.24 5.22 0.76
C VAL A 530 -14.42 4.81 2.21
N VAL A 531 -15.14 5.64 2.96
CA VAL A 531 -15.57 5.35 4.33
C VAL A 531 -17.09 5.40 4.32
N GLY A 532 -17.71 4.24 4.56
CA GLY A 532 -19.15 4.15 4.43
C GLY A 532 -19.62 4.25 3.00
N SER A 533 -20.39 5.30 2.73
CA SER A 533 -20.85 5.71 1.40
C SER A 533 -20.22 7.04 0.96
N LYS A 534 -19.23 7.56 1.71
CA LYS A 534 -18.58 8.86 1.46
C LYS A 534 -17.13 8.68 1.02
N VAL A 535 -16.63 9.66 0.27
CA VAL A 535 -15.23 9.76 -0.14
C VAL A 535 -14.60 10.90 0.64
N PRO A 536 -14.04 10.64 1.84
CA PRO A 536 -13.54 11.71 2.68
C PRO A 536 -12.33 12.40 2.06
N ASP A 537 -12.33 13.72 2.09
CA ASP A 537 -11.14 14.51 1.77
C ASP A 537 -10.09 14.43 2.90
N MET A 538 -8.97 15.14 2.72
CA MET A 538 -7.87 15.13 3.70
C MET A 538 -8.31 15.67 5.07
N ILE A 539 -9.13 16.72 5.12
CA ILE A 539 -9.57 17.36 6.36
C ILE A 539 -10.56 16.45 7.09
N GLU A 540 -11.48 15.85 6.35
CA GLU A 540 -12.44 14.87 6.86
C GLU A 540 -11.73 13.63 7.41
N LEU A 541 -10.74 13.08 6.67
CA LEU A 541 -9.93 11.96 7.14
C LEU A 541 -9.17 12.29 8.44
N GLN A 542 -8.52 13.44 8.51
CA GLN A 542 -7.83 13.89 9.73
C GLN A 542 -8.81 13.98 10.91
N THR A 543 -10.03 14.45 10.66
CA THR A 543 -11.09 14.52 11.67
C THR A 543 -11.48 13.12 12.16
N LEU A 544 -11.69 12.17 11.25
CA LEU A 544 -11.97 10.76 11.58
C LEU A 544 -10.85 10.14 12.41
N VAL A 545 -9.58 10.39 12.07
CA VAL A 545 -8.41 9.89 12.82
C VAL A 545 -8.37 10.44 14.24
N ARG A 546 -8.59 11.75 14.42
CA ARG A 546 -8.61 12.38 15.74
C ARG A 546 -9.76 11.85 16.61
N GLN A 547 -10.96 11.78 16.05
CA GLN A 547 -12.16 11.33 16.77
C GLN A 547 -12.13 9.84 17.13
N SER A 548 -11.61 9.00 16.21
CA SER A 548 -11.49 7.56 16.43
C SER A 548 -10.34 7.17 17.38
N LYS A 549 -9.38 8.07 17.61
CA LYS A 549 -8.21 7.89 18.49
C LYS A 549 -7.29 6.73 18.08
N VAL A 550 -7.35 6.29 16.83
CA VAL A 550 -6.56 5.14 16.32
C VAL A 550 -5.05 5.29 16.52
N LEU A 551 -4.52 6.52 16.41
CA LEU A 551 -3.09 6.80 16.61
C LEU A 551 -2.64 6.76 18.08
N GLN A 552 -3.55 6.70 19.06
CA GLN A 552 -3.17 6.61 20.48
C GLN A 552 -2.47 5.28 20.82
N LYS A 553 -2.62 4.25 19.98
CA LYS A 553 -1.95 2.96 20.14
C LYS A 553 -0.52 2.94 19.54
N CYS A 554 -0.04 4.03 18.92
CA CYS A 554 1.30 4.11 18.33
C CYS A 554 2.38 4.47 19.37
N ASN A 555 3.31 3.55 19.65
CA ASN A 555 4.33 3.73 20.69
C ASN A 555 5.27 4.91 20.42
N ILE A 556 5.67 5.16 19.17
CA ILE A 556 6.54 6.32 18.86
C ILE A 556 5.87 7.64 19.23
N LEU A 557 4.56 7.77 18.97
CA LEU A 557 3.83 8.97 19.32
C LEU A 557 3.66 9.10 20.85
N GLN A 558 3.58 7.98 21.57
CA GLN A 558 3.58 7.96 23.03
C GLN A 558 4.95 8.35 23.60
N ASP A 559 6.04 7.81 23.06
CA ASP A 559 7.42 8.08 23.49
C ASP A 559 7.82 9.55 23.24
N LEU A 560 7.28 10.15 22.18
CA LEU A 560 7.39 11.58 21.89
C LEU A 560 6.50 12.45 22.78
N GLY A 561 5.56 11.85 23.54
CA GLY A 561 4.63 12.56 24.42
C GLY A 561 3.48 13.26 23.69
N LEU A 562 3.23 12.89 22.43
CA LEU A 562 2.21 13.50 21.56
C LEU A 562 0.81 12.91 21.77
N VAL A 563 0.75 11.66 22.21
CA VAL A 563 -0.50 10.98 22.57
C VAL A 563 -0.39 10.38 23.97
N ALA A 564 -1.53 10.15 24.62
CA ALA A 564 -1.55 9.58 25.96
C ALA A 564 -0.97 8.16 25.96
N ILE A 565 -0.13 7.86 26.96
CA ILE A 565 0.36 6.50 27.20
C ILE A 565 -0.83 5.65 27.64
N THR A 566 -1.24 4.70 26.81
CA THR A 566 -2.14 3.64 27.24
C THR A 566 -1.32 2.71 28.16
N ARG A 567 -1.82 2.44 29.37
CA ARG A 567 -1.10 1.73 30.47
C ARG A 567 -0.67 0.28 30.17
N THR A 568 -0.62 -0.15 28.92
CA THR A 568 -0.29 -1.51 28.49
C THR A 568 1.21 -1.76 28.29
N THR A 569 2.06 -0.73 28.29
CA THR A 569 3.48 -0.82 27.85
C THR A 569 4.53 -0.63 28.94
N THR A 570 4.22 -0.83 30.23
CA THR A 570 5.28 -1.05 31.24
C THR A 570 5.68 -2.52 31.30
N GLN A 571 6.96 -2.78 30.99
CA GLN A 571 7.64 -4.06 31.09
C GLN A 571 7.61 -4.61 32.53
N GLN A 572 6.51 -5.28 32.92
CA GLN A 572 6.39 -6.21 34.06
C GLN A 572 4.96 -6.77 34.13
N LYS A 573 4.61 -7.72 33.24
CA LYS A 573 3.55 -8.78 33.37
C LYS A 573 3.22 -9.42 32.00
N ALA A 574 4.20 -10.04 31.34
CA ALA A 574 4.10 -10.42 29.92
C ALA A 574 3.06 -11.50 29.55
N ASN A 575 2.57 -12.34 30.47
CA ASN A 575 1.66 -13.46 30.09
C ASN A 575 0.18 -13.25 30.42
N LYS A 576 -0.20 -12.24 31.23
CA LYS A 576 -1.62 -11.91 31.51
C LYS A 576 -2.16 -10.75 30.66
N THR A 577 -1.30 -10.03 29.93
CA THR A 577 -1.64 -8.78 29.22
C THR A 577 -1.92 -8.96 27.72
N ALA A 578 -1.28 -9.93 27.05
CA ALA A 578 -1.49 -10.18 25.62
C ALA A 578 -2.93 -10.63 25.32
N LYS A 579 -3.42 -11.62 26.09
CA LYS A 579 -4.81 -12.12 25.96
C LYS A 579 -5.85 -11.01 26.19
N SER A 580 -5.62 -10.12 27.16
CA SER A 580 -6.54 -8.99 27.43
C SER A 580 -6.51 -7.92 26.34
N SER A 581 -5.35 -7.66 25.71
CA SER A 581 -5.25 -6.69 24.61
C SER A 581 -6.00 -7.19 23.39
N VAL A 582 -5.72 -8.44 22.97
CA VAL A 582 -6.40 -9.08 21.82
C VAL A 582 -7.90 -9.18 22.07
N SER A 583 -8.32 -9.53 23.30
CA SER A 583 -9.72 -9.56 23.69
C SER A 583 -10.41 -8.20 23.52
N ASN A 584 -9.74 -7.09 23.86
CA ASN A 584 -10.29 -5.75 23.66
C ASN A 584 -10.37 -5.38 22.17
N ASP A 585 -9.33 -5.68 21.39
CA ASP A 585 -9.33 -5.37 19.95
C ASP A 585 -10.44 -6.15 19.21
N VAL A 586 -10.64 -7.43 19.53
CA VAL A 586 -11.75 -8.25 19.00
C VAL A 586 -13.10 -7.65 19.37
N LYS A 587 -13.27 -7.25 20.63
CA LYS A 587 -14.52 -6.65 21.12
C LYS A 587 -14.81 -5.31 20.44
N GLU A 588 -13.82 -4.42 20.33
CA GLU A 588 -13.95 -3.15 19.61
C GLU A 588 -14.34 -3.37 18.14
N TYR A 589 -13.66 -4.31 17.47
CA TYR A 589 -13.94 -4.64 16.07
C TYR A 589 -15.37 -5.19 15.88
N MET A 590 -15.80 -6.13 16.73
CA MET A 590 -17.16 -6.66 16.70
C MET A 590 -18.20 -5.57 16.93
N LEU A 591 -17.96 -4.66 17.87
CA LEU A 591 -18.84 -3.52 18.13
C LEU A 591 -18.96 -2.61 16.91
N ASP A 592 -17.84 -2.25 16.28
CA ASP A 592 -17.84 -1.42 15.08
C ASP A 592 -18.52 -2.14 13.90
N LEU A 593 -18.35 -3.46 13.77
CA LEU A 593 -19.05 -4.25 12.76
C LEU A 593 -20.57 -4.27 13.00
N VAL A 594 -21.02 -4.45 14.25
CA VAL A 594 -22.45 -4.40 14.59
C VAL A 594 -23.03 -3.00 14.34
N LYS A 595 -22.31 -1.93 14.68
CA LYS A 595 -22.71 -0.54 14.41
C LYS A 595 -22.80 -0.20 12.92
N THR A 596 -22.06 -0.88 12.06
CA THR A 596 -22.07 -0.59 10.62
C THR A 596 -23.06 -1.46 9.88
N GLN A 597 -23.09 -2.77 10.18
CA GLN A 597 -24.01 -3.71 9.56
C GLN A 597 -25.43 -3.58 10.11
N GLN A 598 -25.59 -3.08 11.34
CA GLN A 598 -26.83 -2.90 12.12
C GLN A 598 -27.56 -4.21 12.46
N MET A 599 -27.55 -5.17 11.54
CA MET A 599 -28.02 -6.53 11.71
C MET A 599 -27.02 -7.47 11.02
N LEU A 600 -26.56 -8.47 11.76
CA LEU A 600 -25.58 -9.46 11.30
C LEU A 600 -25.80 -10.80 12.01
N GLY A 601 -25.55 -11.92 11.34
CA GLY A 601 -25.59 -13.24 11.97
C GLY A 601 -24.49 -13.38 13.03
N LEU A 602 -24.78 -14.06 14.14
CA LEU A 602 -23.82 -14.24 15.22
C LEU A 602 -22.56 -14.98 14.77
N ILE A 603 -22.73 -16.06 13.98
CA ILE A 603 -21.61 -16.81 13.41
C ILE A 603 -20.80 -15.92 12.47
N GLN A 604 -21.48 -15.16 11.60
CA GLN A 604 -20.83 -14.24 10.68
C GLN A 604 -20.02 -13.15 11.40
N LEU A 605 -20.53 -12.61 12.52
CA LEU A 605 -19.81 -11.66 13.37
C LEU A 605 -18.50 -12.26 13.90
N ILE A 606 -18.57 -13.49 14.41
CA ILE A 606 -17.41 -14.21 14.96
C ILE A 606 -16.40 -14.53 13.87
N ASP A 607 -16.84 -15.10 12.75
CA ASP A 607 -15.97 -15.49 11.65
C ASP A 607 -15.28 -14.29 11.01
N THR A 608 -16.02 -13.18 10.83
CA THR A 608 -15.43 -11.94 10.30
C THR A 608 -14.37 -11.39 11.26
N ALA A 609 -14.63 -11.41 12.58
CA ALA A 609 -13.65 -10.97 13.57
C ALA A 609 -12.38 -11.84 13.58
N ARG A 610 -12.53 -13.17 13.44
CA ARG A 610 -11.41 -14.13 13.37
C ARG A 610 -10.58 -13.97 12.09
N GLN A 611 -11.21 -13.65 10.98
CA GLN A 611 -10.52 -13.42 9.71
C GLN A 611 -9.70 -12.14 9.70
N GLN A 612 -10.17 -11.11 10.42
CA GLN A 612 -9.43 -9.86 10.53
C GLN A 612 -8.37 -9.95 11.63
N ILE A 613 -8.76 -10.24 12.86
CA ILE A 613 -7.85 -10.16 14.01
C ILE A 613 -7.26 -11.53 14.33
N ASP A 614 -5.96 -11.59 14.60
CA ASP A 614 -5.32 -12.81 15.10
C ASP A 614 -5.89 -13.18 16.48
N THR A 615 -6.74 -14.19 16.48
CA THR A 615 -7.44 -14.71 17.66
C THR A 615 -6.83 -16.02 18.18
N SER A 616 -5.63 -16.40 17.72
CA SER A 616 -4.93 -17.63 18.13
C SER A 616 -4.76 -17.79 19.65
N SER A 617 -4.77 -16.68 20.39
CA SER A 617 -4.67 -16.65 21.86
C SER A 617 -6.00 -16.79 22.60
N LEU A 618 -7.13 -16.86 21.90
CA LEU A 618 -8.49 -16.92 22.46
C LEU A 618 -9.17 -18.27 22.16
N SER A 619 -9.79 -18.86 23.17
CA SER A 619 -10.66 -20.04 22.98
C SER A 619 -12.06 -19.64 22.49
N ASP A 620 -12.82 -20.60 21.96
CA ASP A 620 -14.23 -20.39 21.60
C ASP A 620 -15.04 -19.84 22.79
N ALA A 621 -14.81 -20.35 24.00
CA ALA A 621 -15.46 -19.88 25.22
C ALA A 621 -15.11 -18.41 25.53
N ASP A 622 -13.87 -17.97 25.27
CA ASP A 622 -13.47 -16.58 25.44
C ASP A 622 -14.23 -15.67 24.45
N ILE A 623 -14.39 -16.10 23.19
CA ILE A 623 -15.10 -15.34 22.16
C ILE A 623 -16.60 -15.25 22.47
N HIS A 624 -17.23 -16.34 22.91
CA HIS A 624 -18.62 -16.30 23.36
C HIS A 624 -18.82 -15.33 24.53
N LYS A 625 -17.92 -15.34 25.51
CA LYS A 625 -17.94 -14.39 26.63
C LYS A 625 -17.77 -12.94 26.16
N LEU A 626 -16.97 -12.69 25.11
CA LEU A 626 -16.86 -11.35 24.54
C LEU A 626 -18.17 -10.86 23.92
N VAL A 627 -18.89 -11.74 23.23
CA VAL A 627 -20.22 -11.41 22.67
C VAL A 627 -21.21 -11.13 23.80
N GLU A 628 -21.24 -11.94 24.86
CA GLU A 628 -22.08 -11.68 26.03
C GLU A 628 -21.79 -10.30 26.63
N ASN A 629 -20.51 -9.98 26.85
CA ASN A 629 -20.10 -8.67 27.36
C ASN A 629 -20.54 -7.53 26.43
N LEU A 630 -20.47 -7.71 25.10
CA LEU A 630 -20.95 -6.72 24.13
C LEU A 630 -22.44 -6.42 24.30
N THR A 631 -23.27 -7.45 24.49
CA THR A 631 -24.71 -7.29 24.69
C THR A 631 -25.07 -6.62 26.02
N GLN A 632 -24.23 -6.78 27.04
CA GLN A 632 -24.43 -6.15 28.35
C GLN A 632 -23.99 -4.67 28.37
N GLU A 633 -22.89 -4.34 27.68
CA GLU A 633 -22.27 -3.01 27.75
C GLU A 633 -22.79 -2.03 26.69
N HIS A 634 -23.41 -2.53 25.63
CA HIS A 634 -23.85 -1.73 24.49
C HIS A 634 -25.31 -2.02 24.11
N PRO A 635 -25.97 -1.10 23.39
CA PRO A 635 -27.35 -1.31 22.93
C PRO A 635 -27.39 -2.33 21.79
N ILE A 636 -27.14 -3.60 22.13
CA ILE A 636 -27.07 -4.74 21.21
C ILE A 636 -28.00 -5.83 21.74
N GLN A 637 -28.85 -6.36 20.86
CA GLN A 637 -29.74 -7.48 21.17
C GLN A 637 -29.47 -8.69 20.28
N ILE A 638 -29.51 -9.89 20.87
CA ILE A 638 -29.49 -11.15 20.12
C ILE A 638 -30.94 -11.57 19.86
N ILE A 639 -31.33 -11.56 18.59
CA ILE A 639 -32.66 -11.95 18.12
C ILE A 639 -32.61 -13.43 17.72
N GLY A 640 -33.65 -14.19 18.09
CA GLY A 640 -33.77 -15.61 17.75
C GLY A 640 -33.30 -16.57 18.85
N MET A 641 -33.22 -16.15 20.12
CA MET A 641 -32.71 -16.96 21.26
C MET A 641 -33.31 -18.36 21.46
N LYS A 642 -34.45 -18.69 20.82
CA LYS A 642 -35.07 -20.04 20.86
C LYS A 642 -34.69 -20.93 19.67
N SER A 643 -33.77 -20.46 18.84
CA SER A 643 -33.41 -21.07 17.56
C SER A 643 -31.97 -21.59 17.58
N LYS A 644 -31.57 -22.41 16.60
CA LYS A 644 -30.19 -22.93 16.52
C LYS A 644 -29.17 -21.79 16.33
N PRO A 645 -27.90 -21.94 16.76
CA PRO A 645 -26.89 -20.87 16.68
C PRO A 645 -26.77 -20.23 15.29
N GLU A 646 -26.96 -21.00 14.22
CA GLU A 646 -26.89 -20.57 12.82
C GLU A 646 -28.01 -19.59 12.42
N SER A 647 -29.03 -19.44 13.26
CA SER A 647 -30.16 -18.54 13.03
C SER A 647 -30.18 -17.31 13.95
N LEU A 648 -29.20 -17.18 14.85
CA LEU A 648 -29.09 -16.04 15.76
C LEU A 648 -28.55 -14.81 15.02
N CYS A 649 -29.23 -13.67 15.21
CA CYS A 649 -28.80 -12.37 14.68
C CYS A 649 -28.44 -11.42 15.83
N VAL A 650 -27.36 -10.66 15.65
CA VAL A 650 -26.96 -9.56 16.51
C VAL A 650 -27.46 -8.26 15.88
N CYS A 651 -28.25 -7.49 16.62
CA CYS A 651 -28.87 -6.25 16.14
C CYS A 651 -28.43 -5.06 17.00
N TRP A 652 -28.04 -3.96 16.35
CA TRP A 652 -27.85 -2.66 16.99
C TRP A 652 -29.22 -2.02 17.28
N THR A 653 -29.47 -1.65 18.53
CA THR A 653 -30.76 -1.07 18.99
C THR A 653 -30.53 0.18 19.84
N PRO A 654 -29.97 1.25 19.25
CA PRO A 654 -29.67 2.48 19.99
C PRO A 654 -30.99 3.07 20.52
N LYS A 655 -30.94 3.63 21.72
CA LYS A 655 -32.09 4.27 22.36
C LYS A 655 -32.48 5.56 21.66
#